data_AF-A0A9P3E8U3-F1
#
_entry.id   AF-A0A9P3E8U3-F1
#
_cell.length_a   1.000
_cell.length_b   1.000
_cell.length_c   1.000
_cell.angle_alpha   90.00
_cell.angle_beta   90.00
_cell.angle_gamma   90.00
#
_symmetry.space_group_name_H-M   'P 1'
#
loop_
_entity.id
_entity.type
_entity.pdbx_description
1 polymer ?
#
loop_
_entity_poly.entity_id
_entity_poly.type
_entity_poly.pdbx_seq_one_letter_code
_entity_poly.pdbx_strand_id
1 'polypeptide(L)'
;MFPVNAIRTVHDEGSYVAEINVDIPLKHPEGLARCNVYRPAATADGERFPVLMTMGPYGKDIPYADFHPGSWKDVPDEQKSKYSAWETPDPKYWTTNGYVVVRVDERGLGQSPCIEWASEQSWSDGKIGLLGISKDETDRRQILRRFSVEGSSQATERADMHHSVGGGGIYSNGFIKFWWNRQVVTNQYGLAGRAARRWGPDTIEGDQSEDQLQANRRDQVVDNAEHCYSDDPYYASREYNLADIEVPMLSVANLPENVALQKSFLDAWMKGKDDRGWLEGPNVKVPAIRLLVRKGNPGWNSIEAERSFGFREEHEWPLDRTNYVRYNLHSDGSLSAEPQANQATIVTEGLTGRSFKFETSPFQQETEITGHILANLTMGVAGRDGKPAPKDLDVMVTLRHIDPDGKEVFYTGSSGDNVPVCKGHLRASLRKINDDSPRHKDFLPYRRYASADRQWLEEDTPYDLLVELWPTSLVVSTGGKLVLEVSPKDEQGSGKFTHVRLIQLPAPLVDGLLTGRQDHPLDRNDETHGGKNILYFGQAHQNWIQLPIIPAVGGQANGTVNGAGAAALKIIIVGAGIAGLTAALALRQPGHDITILEQTRMKSEIGAAIHVAPNASKILRKLGVDMTKNRASICKGLHEYGTDGALHMKVRVEPERMAGAPWTLNHRVDLHTALKKAVLDPHGKGSPPVIRGEAKVQSVDCEEGVVTLSTGETLKADLFTRESIEDIPEAAEILDAEDSFLKIVIGDKQERTIMYPCRDNTTLNVVAVCSDKVMNEESSQSWQQAGNVQDMVRTFQEFPAWVQTLLSRAESPGLWQLRDQEPLKDWVKGRCIIIGDAAHAMLPHQGQGGAQAIEDGEALGAFFEAVVSPASLEVVNTVLKDVFAVRYERASIVQSFSRTQAMPPSESKGGHVTNRNSKQFMPWNWNYDGAKDWRKRQKEGRASLNLGQSDQH
;
A
#
# COMPACT_ATOMS: atom_id res chain seq x y z
N MET A 1 -41.62 26.15 -19.77
CA MET A 1 -40.64 25.11 -20.13
C MET A 1 -40.48 25.14 -21.64
N PHE A 2 -39.28 25.44 -22.14
CA PHE A 2 -39.01 25.39 -23.59
C PHE A 2 -38.98 23.92 -24.07
N PRO A 3 -39.20 23.65 -25.38
CA PRO A 3 -39.02 22.30 -25.92
C PRO A 3 -37.60 21.77 -25.64
N VAL A 4 -37.48 20.49 -25.33
CA VAL A 4 -36.17 19.82 -25.27
C VAL A 4 -35.49 19.94 -26.63
N ASN A 5 -34.22 20.36 -26.66
CA ASN A 5 -33.44 20.69 -27.85
C ASN A 5 -33.89 21.95 -28.61
N ALA A 6 -34.58 22.90 -27.96
CA ALA A 6 -35.08 24.14 -28.61
C ALA A 6 -34.01 25.00 -29.31
N ILE A 7 -32.73 24.91 -28.88
CA ILE A 7 -31.60 25.65 -29.48
C ILE A 7 -30.50 24.71 -30.03
N ARG A 8 -30.82 23.42 -30.25
CA ARG A 8 -29.88 22.45 -30.81
C ARG A 8 -29.59 22.80 -32.27
N THR A 9 -28.32 22.90 -32.62
CA THR A 9 -27.86 23.05 -34.00
C THR A 9 -26.99 21.86 -34.40
N VAL A 10 -26.98 21.54 -35.70
CA VAL A 10 -26.17 20.46 -36.27
C VAL A 10 -25.32 21.05 -37.39
N HIS A 11 -24.02 20.79 -37.34
CA HIS A 11 -23.03 21.26 -38.30
C HIS A 11 -22.27 20.07 -38.88
N ASP A 12 -22.20 20.00 -40.20
CA ASP A 12 -21.34 19.06 -40.92
C ASP A 12 -19.97 19.71 -41.13
N GLU A 13 -18.93 19.12 -40.53
CA GLU A 13 -17.54 19.55 -40.65
C GLU A 13 -16.74 18.59 -41.57
N GLY A 14 -17.45 17.80 -42.40
CA GLY A 14 -16.94 16.88 -43.43
C GLY A 14 -16.34 15.58 -42.90
N SER A 15 -15.53 15.66 -41.85
CA SER A 15 -14.90 14.50 -41.18
C SER A 15 -15.68 14.03 -39.94
N TYR A 16 -16.46 14.94 -39.34
CA TYR A 16 -17.30 14.69 -38.18
C TYR A 16 -18.52 15.61 -38.20
N VAL A 17 -19.56 15.24 -37.46
CA VAL A 17 -20.74 16.06 -37.22
C VAL A 17 -20.66 16.66 -35.82
N ALA A 18 -20.87 17.96 -35.71
CA ALA A 18 -20.95 18.68 -34.44
C ALA A 18 -22.42 19.05 -34.13
N GLU A 19 -22.96 18.50 -33.06
CA GLU A 19 -24.27 18.84 -32.53
C GLU A 19 -24.08 19.72 -31.29
N ILE A 20 -24.46 20.98 -31.39
CA ILE A 20 -24.26 21.99 -30.35
C ILE A 20 -25.58 22.20 -29.62
N ASN A 21 -25.54 22.31 -28.29
CA ASN A 21 -26.71 22.45 -27.41
C ASN A 21 -27.70 21.27 -27.48
N VAL A 22 -27.19 20.06 -27.33
CA VAL A 22 -28.03 18.87 -27.08
C VAL A 22 -28.42 18.84 -25.60
N ASP A 23 -29.72 18.82 -25.31
CA ASP A 23 -30.23 18.75 -23.94
C ASP A 23 -30.30 17.29 -23.44
N ILE A 24 -29.81 17.04 -22.23
CA ILE A 24 -29.81 15.75 -21.53
C ILE A 24 -30.87 15.79 -20.41
N PRO A 25 -31.93 14.98 -20.48
CA PRO A 25 -32.90 14.85 -19.39
C PRO A 25 -32.28 14.17 -18.16
N LEU A 26 -32.40 14.80 -16.99
CA LEU A 26 -31.92 14.23 -15.72
C LEU A 26 -33.01 13.38 -15.06
N LYS A 27 -32.63 12.35 -14.30
CA LYS A 27 -33.57 11.42 -13.64
C LYS A 27 -34.27 12.01 -12.40
N HIS A 28 -33.86 13.20 -11.96
CA HIS A 28 -34.47 13.96 -10.87
C HIS A 28 -35.49 14.97 -11.45
N PRO A 29 -36.64 15.24 -10.81
CA PRO A 29 -37.59 16.25 -11.29
C PRO A 29 -36.96 17.63 -11.48
N GLU A 30 -37.47 18.37 -12.48
CA GLU A 30 -37.04 19.71 -12.90
C GLU A 30 -35.53 19.87 -13.16
N GLY A 31 -35.03 19.16 -14.18
CA GLY A 31 -34.32 19.89 -15.24
C GLY A 31 -33.41 19.09 -16.17
N LEU A 32 -32.64 19.86 -16.94
CA LEU A 32 -31.80 19.41 -18.04
C LEU A 32 -30.34 19.76 -17.73
N ALA A 33 -29.41 18.91 -18.15
CA ALA A 33 -28.03 19.33 -18.45
C ALA A 33 -27.92 19.62 -19.96
N ARG A 34 -26.92 20.39 -20.38
CA ARG A 34 -26.70 20.70 -21.80
C ARG A 34 -25.30 20.31 -22.22
N CYS A 35 -25.19 19.72 -23.41
CA CYS A 35 -23.91 19.25 -23.93
C CYS A 35 -23.72 19.61 -25.40
N ASN A 36 -22.49 19.42 -25.86
CA ASN A 36 -22.13 19.38 -27.26
C ASN A 36 -21.63 17.97 -27.60
N VAL A 37 -22.12 17.39 -28.71
CA VAL A 37 -21.76 16.05 -29.18
C VAL A 37 -21.01 16.16 -30.50
N TYR A 38 -19.83 15.56 -30.57
CA TYR A 38 -18.98 15.55 -31.76
C TYR A 38 -18.73 14.10 -32.17
N ARG A 39 -19.30 13.67 -33.30
CA ARG A 39 -19.31 12.25 -33.70
C ARG A 39 -18.74 12.04 -35.10
N PRO A 40 -18.00 10.95 -35.38
CA PRO A 40 -17.47 10.67 -36.72
C PRO A 40 -18.57 10.66 -37.78
N ALA A 41 -18.28 11.13 -39.00
CA ALA A 41 -19.29 11.20 -40.09
C ALA A 41 -19.96 9.84 -40.38
N ALA A 42 -19.21 8.74 -40.31
CA ALA A 42 -19.69 7.36 -40.48
C ALA A 42 -20.84 6.94 -39.54
N THR A 43 -21.08 7.68 -38.44
CA THR A 43 -22.29 7.49 -37.61
C THR A 43 -23.60 7.72 -38.36
N ALA A 44 -23.58 8.45 -39.49
CA ALA A 44 -24.72 8.58 -40.39
C ALA A 44 -25.08 7.25 -41.09
N ASP A 45 -24.10 6.39 -41.31
CA ASP A 45 -24.26 5.06 -41.93
C ASP A 45 -24.60 3.97 -40.89
N GLY A 46 -24.81 4.35 -39.63
CA GLY A 46 -25.15 3.46 -38.52
C GLY A 46 -23.96 2.89 -37.75
N GLU A 47 -22.73 3.30 -38.05
CA GLU A 47 -21.56 2.93 -37.24
C GLU A 47 -21.65 3.51 -35.81
N ARG A 48 -21.06 2.78 -34.86
CA ARG A 48 -21.08 3.08 -33.43
C ARG A 48 -19.65 3.14 -32.89
N PHE A 49 -19.40 4.11 -32.03
CA PHE A 49 -18.05 4.38 -31.51
C PHE A 49 -18.04 4.50 -29.99
N PRO A 50 -16.91 4.22 -29.34
CA PRO A 50 -16.69 4.56 -27.94
C PRO A 50 -16.75 6.07 -27.71
N VAL A 51 -17.19 6.47 -26.52
CA VAL A 51 -17.49 7.87 -26.18
C VAL A 51 -16.49 8.40 -25.15
N LEU A 52 -15.87 9.53 -25.44
CA LEU A 52 -15.09 10.32 -24.49
C LEU A 52 -15.95 11.45 -23.95
N MET A 53 -16.08 11.55 -22.62
CA MET A 53 -16.93 12.53 -21.97
C MET A 53 -16.14 13.49 -21.07
N THR A 54 -16.46 14.78 -21.16
CA THR A 54 -16.11 15.82 -20.19
C THR A 54 -17.35 16.43 -19.54
N MET A 55 -17.17 16.94 -18.33
CA MET A 55 -18.17 17.72 -17.61
C MET A 55 -17.44 18.70 -16.70
N GLY A 56 -17.76 19.99 -16.79
CA GLY A 56 -17.15 21.01 -15.95
C GLY A 56 -17.80 22.40 -16.10
N PRO A 57 -17.41 23.38 -15.27
CA PRO A 57 -18.04 24.71 -15.23
C PRO A 57 -17.40 25.74 -16.19
N TYR A 58 -16.41 25.35 -16.99
CA TYR A 58 -15.61 26.28 -17.79
C TYR A 58 -16.27 26.75 -19.10
N GLY A 59 -17.47 26.25 -19.40
CA GLY A 59 -18.26 26.61 -20.58
C GLY A 59 -17.82 25.87 -21.84
N LYS A 60 -18.60 24.86 -22.24
CA LYS A 60 -18.37 23.97 -23.40
C LYS A 60 -18.24 24.65 -24.78
N ASP A 61 -18.55 25.94 -24.87
CA ASP A 61 -18.61 26.75 -26.10
C ASP A 61 -17.51 27.82 -26.19
N ILE A 62 -16.64 27.99 -25.18
CA ILE A 62 -15.61 29.04 -25.21
C ILE A 62 -14.39 28.57 -26.02
N PRO A 63 -13.95 29.30 -27.07
CA PRO A 63 -12.76 28.94 -27.82
C PRO A 63 -11.49 28.98 -26.96
N TYR A 64 -10.69 27.91 -26.95
CA TYR A 64 -9.44 27.84 -26.18
C TYR A 64 -8.47 28.99 -26.54
N ALA A 65 -8.37 29.33 -27.83
CA ALA A 65 -7.55 30.43 -28.31
C ALA A 65 -7.91 31.80 -27.69
N ASP A 66 -9.20 32.05 -27.44
CA ASP A 66 -9.68 33.27 -26.76
C ASP A 66 -9.50 33.15 -25.24
N PHE A 67 -9.74 31.96 -24.68
CA PHE A 67 -9.76 31.74 -23.24
C PHE A 67 -8.36 31.79 -22.60
N HIS A 68 -7.38 31.13 -23.21
CA HIS A 68 -6.01 31.05 -22.69
C HIS A 68 -4.95 31.07 -23.82
N PRO A 69 -4.77 32.22 -24.51
CA PRO A 69 -3.92 32.35 -25.70
C PRO A 69 -2.42 32.07 -25.50
N GLY A 70 -1.94 32.00 -24.24
CA GLY A 70 -0.60 31.50 -23.92
C GLY A 70 -0.50 30.01 -24.19
N SER A 71 -1.02 29.19 -23.26
CA SER A 71 -1.13 27.73 -23.38
C SER A 71 -1.64 27.21 -24.74
N TRP A 72 -2.56 27.92 -25.40
CA TRP A 72 -3.02 27.55 -26.75
C TRP A 72 -1.89 27.43 -27.79
N LYS A 73 -0.80 28.20 -27.65
CA LYS A 73 0.35 28.11 -28.56
C LYS A 73 1.09 26.78 -28.43
N ASP A 74 1.15 26.25 -27.21
CA ASP A 74 1.89 25.04 -26.85
C ASP A 74 1.13 23.75 -27.18
N VAL A 75 -0.17 23.85 -27.50
CA VAL A 75 -0.99 22.74 -28.01
C VAL A 75 -0.47 22.32 -29.40
N PRO A 76 -0.33 21.01 -29.70
CA PRO A 76 0.00 20.54 -31.05
C PRO A 76 -1.07 20.93 -32.09
N ASP A 77 -0.66 21.31 -33.31
CA ASP A 77 -1.60 21.79 -34.35
C ASP A 77 -2.64 20.74 -34.78
N GLU A 78 -2.31 19.45 -34.68
CA GLU A 78 -3.24 18.34 -34.91
C GLU A 78 -4.38 18.25 -33.88
N GLN A 79 -4.22 18.89 -32.71
CA GLN A 79 -5.21 19.01 -31.63
C GLN A 79 -5.85 20.40 -31.60
N LYS A 80 -5.69 21.19 -32.67
CA LYS A 80 -6.36 22.49 -32.84
C LYS A 80 -7.51 22.37 -33.85
N SER A 81 -8.70 22.79 -33.43
CA SER A 81 -9.90 22.82 -34.25
C SER A 81 -10.78 24.03 -33.91
N LYS A 82 -11.78 24.28 -34.75
CA LYS A 82 -12.86 25.27 -34.54
C LYS A 82 -13.54 25.15 -33.17
N TYR A 83 -13.55 23.95 -32.59
CA TYR A 83 -14.27 23.64 -31.36
C TYR A 83 -13.34 23.31 -30.18
N SER A 84 -12.02 23.49 -30.27
CA SER A 84 -11.13 23.26 -29.11
C SER A 84 -11.51 24.17 -27.92
N ALA A 85 -11.66 23.59 -26.73
CA ALA A 85 -11.89 24.33 -25.49
C ALA A 85 -10.90 23.87 -24.42
N TRP A 86 -10.51 24.78 -23.52
CA TRP A 86 -9.50 24.58 -22.48
C TRP A 86 -9.84 23.39 -21.57
N GLU A 87 -8.83 22.61 -21.18
CA GLU A 87 -8.92 21.36 -20.40
C GLU A 87 -9.80 20.22 -20.97
N THR A 88 -10.31 20.34 -22.22
CA THR A 88 -11.15 19.31 -22.88
C THR A 88 -10.50 18.64 -24.11
N PRO A 89 -10.87 17.38 -24.46
CA PRO A 89 -10.41 16.70 -25.67
C PRO A 89 -10.79 17.45 -26.95
N ASP A 90 -9.85 17.59 -27.90
CA ASP A 90 -10.16 18.23 -29.18
C ASP A 90 -11.12 17.38 -30.04
N PRO A 91 -12.29 17.92 -30.44
CA PRO A 91 -13.28 17.16 -31.21
C PRO A 91 -12.76 16.58 -32.52
N LYS A 92 -11.97 17.31 -33.30
CA LYS A 92 -11.50 16.88 -34.61
C LYS A 92 -10.49 15.74 -34.47
N TYR A 93 -9.52 15.87 -33.55
CA TYR A 93 -8.53 14.84 -33.30
C TYR A 93 -9.17 13.51 -32.88
N TRP A 94 -10.06 13.54 -31.88
CA TRP A 94 -10.63 12.31 -31.31
C TRP A 94 -11.69 11.67 -32.22
N THR A 95 -12.50 12.45 -32.96
CA THR A 95 -13.43 11.89 -33.96
C THR A 95 -12.70 11.26 -35.14
N THR A 96 -11.62 11.87 -35.65
CA THR A 96 -10.77 11.26 -36.69
C THR A 96 -10.16 9.94 -36.22
N ASN A 97 -9.92 9.78 -34.92
CA ASN A 97 -9.43 8.54 -34.31
C ASN A 97 -10.53 7.54 -33.93
N GLY A 98 -11.79 7.78 -34.31
CA GLY A 98 -12.92 6.86 -34.06
C GLY A 98 -13.41 6.87 -32.61
N TYR A 99 -13.62 8.06 -32.06
CA TYR A 99 -14.35 8.29 -30.81
C TYR A 99 -15.48 9.31 -31.03
N VAL A 100 -16.56 9.23 -30.27
CA VAL A 100 -17.44 10.39 -30.06
C VAL A 100 -16.90 11.22 -28.90
N VAL A 101 -16.94 12.54 -28.97
CA VAL A 101 -16.65 13.43 -27.85
C VAL A 101 -17.95 14.09 -27.38
N VAL A 102 -18.26 13.98 -26.08
CA VAL A 102 -19.42 14.63 -25.44
C VAL A 102 -18.91 15.59 -24.38
N ARG A 103 -19.24 16.88 -24.49
CA ARG A 103 -18.81 17.90 -23.52
C ARG A 103 -20.02 18.54 -22.86
N VAL A 104 -20.17 18.32 -21.56
CA VAL A 104 -21.36 18.70 -20.77
C VAL A 104 -21.05 19.95 -19.93
N ASP A 105 -21.94 20.94 -19.92
CA ASP A 105 -21.89 22.00 -18.90
C ASP A 105 -22.46 21.44 -17.59
N GLU A 106 -21.70 21.54 -16.51
CA GLU A 106 -22.07 20.98 -15.21
C GLU A 106 -23.30 21.67 -14.59
N ARG A 107 -24.23 20.89 -14.02
CA ARG A 107 -25.34 21.40 -13.19
C ARG A 107 -25.09 21.12 -11.70
N GLY A 108 -24.12 21.84 -11.12
CA GLY A 108 -24.01 22.03 -9.67
C GLY A 108 -23.67 20.79 -8.83
N LEU A 109 -22.51 20.18 -9.08
CA LEU A 109 -21.92 19.02 -8.40
C LEU A 109 -22.58 17.67 -8.70
N GLY A 110 -21.81 16.78 -9.35
CA GLY A 110 -21.95 15.34 -9.16
C GLY A 110 -23.01 14.63 -9.99
N GLN A 111 -24.02 14.08 -9.31
CA GLN A 111 -24.81 12.92 -9.77
C GLN A 111 -25.80 13.24 -10.91
N SER A 112 -25.25 13.45 -12.10
CA SER A 112 -26.02 13.55 -13.35
C SER A 112 -25.89 12.26 -14.17
N PRO A 113 -26.99 11.61 -14.60
CA PRO A 113 -27.00 10.36 -15.37
C PRO A 113 -26.59 10.54 -16.84
N CYS A 114 -25.60 11.40 -17.10
CA CYS A 114 -25.08 11.72 -18.43
C CYS A 114 -24.36 10.52 -19.04
N ILE A 115 -23.69 9.69 -18.22
CA ILE A 115 -22.98 8.48 -18.66
C ILE A 115 -23.97 7.45 -19.23
N GLU A 116 -25.08 7.19 -18.52
CA GLU A 116 -26.15 6.31 -19.00
C GLU A 116 -26.71 6.84 -20.32
N TRP A 117 -27.11 8.12 -20.34
CA TRP A 117 -27.65 8.78 -21.53
C TRP A 117 -26.72 8.62 -22.74
N ALA A 118 -25.42 8.92 -22.59
CA ALA A 118 -24.44 8.82 -23.67
C ALA A 118 -24.18 7.36 -24.11
N SER A 119 -24.40 6.38 -23.24
CA SER A 119 -24.27 4.96 -23.59
C SER A 119 -25.47 4.38 -24.32
N GLU A 120 -26.63 5.05 -24.22
CA GLU A 120 -27.89 4.65 -24.86
C GLU A 120 -28.10 5.30 -26.24
N GLN A 121 -27.24 6.24 -26.66
CA GLN A 121 -27.36 6.93 -27.94
C GLN A 121 -27.04 6.04 -29.14
N SER A 122 -27.70 6.29 -30.28
CA SER A 122 -27.58 5.47 -31.50
C SER A 122 -26.18 5.41 -32.10
N TRP A 123 -25.33 6.41 -31.84
CA TRP A 123 -23.93 6.53 -32.25
C TRP A 123 -22.94 5.91 -31.26
N SER A 124 -23.41 5.42 -30.11
CA SER A 124 -22.58 4.89 -29.03
C SER A 124 -22.43 3.38 -29.13
N ASP A 125 -21.22 2.86 -28.90
CA ASP A 125 -20.98 1.41 -28.72
C ASP A 125 -21.26 0.93 -27.28
N GLY A 126 -21.67 1.85 -26.39
CA GLY A 126 -21.96 1.62 -24.98
C GLY A 126 -20.77 1.86 -24.03
N LYS A 127 -19.54 1.96 -24.54
CA LYS A 127 -18.35 2.21 -23.73
C LYS A 127 -18.12 3.71 -23.58
N ILE A 128 -18.05 4.16 -22.33
CA ILE A 128 -17.79 5.55 -21.97
C ILE A 128 -16.46 5.64 -21.24
N GLY A 129 -15.60 6.55 -21.67
CA GLY A 129 -14.35 6.92 -21.03
C GLY A 129 -14.37 8.40 -20.69
N LEU A 130 -13.78 8.77 -19.56
CA LEU A 130 -13.74 10.14 -19.07
C LEU A 130 -12.32 10.67 -19.30
N LEU A 131 -12.13 11.77 -20.05
CA LEU A 131 -10.80 12.32 -20.40
C LEU A 131 -10.73 13.84 -20.16
N GLY A 132 -9.90 14.36 -19.25
CA GLY A 132 -9.97 15.75 -18.76
C GLY A 132 -9.13 16.04 -17.50
N ILE A 133 -9.26 17.25 -16.92
CA ILE A 133 -8.30 17.82 -15.94
C ILE A 133 -9.01 18.62 -14.81
N SER A 134 -8.38 18.74 -13.64
CA SER A 134 -8.68 19.72 -12.58
C SER A 134 -10.07 19.68 -11.93
N LYS A 135 -11.13 20.20 -12.58
CA LYS A 135 -12.51 20.20 -12.05
C LYS A 135 -13.32 19.07 -12.67
N ASP A 136 -13.18 18.88 -13.98
CA ASP A 136 -13.60 17.64 -14.66
C ASP A 136 -13.07 16.42 -13.91
N GLU A 137 -11.81 16.48 -13.45
CA GLU A 137 -11.16 15.45 -12.64
C GLU A 137 -11.81 15.23 -11.26
N THR A 138 -12.33 16.27 -10.61
CA THR A 138 -13.01 16.18 -9.30
C THR A 138 -14.44 15.64 -9.43
N ASP A 139 -15.18 16.03 -10.47
CA ASP A 139 -16.57 15.62 -10.64
C ASP A 139 -16.71 14.16 -11.07
N ARG A 140 -15.73 13.62 -11.81
CA ARG A 140 -15.75 12.23 -12.29
C ARG A 140 -15.79 11.21 -11.19
N ARG A 141 -15.04 11.44 -10.10
CA ARG A 141 -14.86 10.44 -9.03
C ARG A 141 -16.12 10.23 -8.18
N GLN A 142 -17.13 11.08 -8.39
CA GLN A 142 -18.51 10.90 -7.90
C GLN A 142 -19.35 9.93 -8.76
N ILE A 143 -18.87 9.56 -9.96
CA ILE A 143 -19.62 8.84 -11.02
C ILE A 143 -18.86 7.59 -11.52
N LEU A 144 -17.70 7.24 -10.94
CA LEU A 144 -16.80 6.21 -11.47
C LEU A 144 -17.31 4.78 -11.31
N ARG A 145 -18.09 4.31 -12.31
CA ARG A 145 -18.17 2.88 -12.69
C ARG A 145 -18.05 2.63 -14.21
N ARG A 146 -17.38 3.55 -14.94
CA ARG A 146 -16.81 3.39 -16.29
C ARG A 146 -15.44 4.12 -16.37
N PHE A 147 -14.61 3.87 -17.39
CA PHE A 147 -13.17 4.23 -17.46
C PHE A 147 -12.85 5.73 -17.24
N SER A 148 -11.66 6.06 -16.74
CA SER A 148 -11.18 7.46 -16.67
C SER A 148 -9.68 7.65 -16.93
N VAL A 149 -9.34 8.85 -17.41
CA VAL A 149 -8.00 9.35 -17.75
C VAL A 149 -7.93 10.82 -17.34
N GLU A 150 -7.04 11.13 -16.40
CA GLU A 150 -7.10 12.37 -15.59
C GLU A 150 -5.72 13.05 -15.50
N GLY A 151 -5.67 14.34 -15.85
CA GLY A 151 -4.44 15.00 -16.32
C GLY A 151 -3.76 15.97 -15.36
N SER A 152 -3.54 15.64 -14.08
CA SER A 152 -2.75 16.51 -13.17
C SER A 152 -2.00 15.77 -12.06
N SER A 153 -0.96 16.40 -11.50
CA SER A 153 -0.25 15.90 -10.30
C SER A 153 -0.99 16.18 -8.98
N GLN A 154 -2.08 16.97 -9.00
CA GLN A 154 -2.98 17.18 -7.86
C GLN A 154 -4.11 16.13 -7.81
N ALA A 155 -4.04 15.11 -8.67
CA ALA A 155 -5.06 14.08 -8.84
C ALA A 155 -5.52 13.45 -7.52
N THR A 156 -4.58 12.94 -6.72
CA THR A 156 -4.88 12.20 -5.50
C THR A 156 -5.39 13.08 -4.36
N GLU A 157 -5.05 14.37 -4.34
CA GLU A 157 -5.39 15.28 -3.24
C GLU A 157 -6.86 15.69 -3.26
N ARG A 158 -7.48 15.85 -4.45
CA ARG A 158 -8.89 16.28 -4.60
C ARG A 158 -9.93 15.20 -4.37
N ALA A 159 -9.52 13.98 -4.00
CA ALA A 159 -10.45 12.97 -3.49
C ALA A 159 -10.92 13.30 -2.06
N ASP A 160 -10.11 14.06 -1.31
CA ASP A 160 -10.45 14.66 -0.03
C ASP A 160 -10.55 16.19 -0.23
N MET A 161 -11.79 16.68 -0.32
CA MET A 161 -12.07 18.09 -0.54
C MET A 161 -11.62 18.99 0.62
N HIS A 162 -11.46 18.45 1.84
CA HIS A 162 -10.98 19.21 2.99
C HIS A 162 -9.47 19.43 2.91
N HIS A 163 -8.70 18.36 2.72
CA HIS A 163 -7.23 18.44 2.51
C HIS A 163 -6.87 19.38 1.34
N SER A 164 -7.66 19.38 0.27
CA SER A 164 -7.43 20.21 -0.92
C SER A 164 -7.69 21.71 -0.75
N VAL A 165 -8.43 22.13 0.30
CA VAL A 165 -8.73 23.55 0.58
C VAL A 165 -8.15 24.05 1.90
N GLY A 166 -7.63 23.13 2.73
CA GLY A 166 -6.86 23.45 3.92
C GLY A 166 -5.66 22.53 4.12
N GLY A 167 -4.54 22.82 3.44
CA GLY A 167 -3.30 22.05 3.59
C GLY A 167 -2.83 22.05 5.06
N GLY A 168 -2.69 20.86 5.65
CA GLY A 168 -2.35 20.75 7.07
C GLY A 168 -3.48 21.16 8.05
N GLY A 169 -4.70 21.39 7.56
CA GLY A 169 -5.79 22.01 8.32
C GLY A 169 -5.70 23.54 8.45
N ILE A 170 -4.89 24.20 7.61
CA ILE A 170 -4.78 25.66 7.52
C ILE A 170 -5.56 26.15 6.30
N TYR A 171 -6.53 27.05 6.48
CA TYR A 171 -7.40 27.51 5.38
C TYR A 171 -6.64 28.23 4.25
N SER A 172 -6.80 27.75 3.01
CA SER A 172 -6.22 28.37 1.80
C SER A 172 -7.27 28.65 0.73
N ASN A 173 -7.57 29.94 0.51
CA ASN A 173 -8.62 30.38 -0.42
C ASN A 173 -8.09 31.33 -1.52
N GLY A 174 -6.78 31.60 -1.60
CA GLY A 174 -6.22 32.45 -2.66
C GLY A 174 -6.53 31.88 -4.07
N PHE A 175 -6.32 30.58 -4.26
CA PHE A 175 -6.57 29.91 -5.53
C PHE A 175 -8.06 29.73 -5.80
N ILE A 176 -8.83 29.21 -4.83
CA ILE A 176 -10.28 28.99 -4.97
C ILE A 176 -10.99 30.30 -5.30
N LYS A 177 -10.70 31.41 -4.60
CA LYS A 177 -11.26 32.72 -4.92
C LYS A 177 -10.87 33.23 -6.32
N PHE A 178 -9.61 33.07 -6.74
CA PHE A 178 -9.20 33.44 -8.10
C PHE A 178 -9.93 32.61 -9.17
N TRP A 179 -9.97 31.30 -8.97
CA TRP A 179 -10.59 30.33 -9.87
C TRP A 179 -12.10 30.58 -9.95
N TRP A 180 -12.81 30.57 -8.83
CA TRP A 180 -14.27 30.76 -8.74
C TRP A 180 -14.75 32.00 -9.51
N ASN A 181 -14.16 33.16 -9.17
CA ASN A 181 -14.56 34.44 -9.77
C ASN A 181 -14.17 34.57 -11.25
N ARG A 182 -13.11 33.90 -11.71
CA ARG A 182 -12.66 33.96 -13.11
C ARG A 182 -13.33 32.92 -14.01
N GLN A 183 -13.61 31.73 -13.48
CA GLN A 183 -13.92 30.51 -14.23
C GLN A 183 -15.38 30.07 -14.10
N VAL A 184 -15.99 30.29 -12.94
CA VAL A 184 -17.34 29.79 -12.62
C VAL A 184 -18.35 30.93 -12.69
N VAL A 185 -18.12 32.03 -11.96
CA VAL A 185 -19.06 33.17 -11.90
C VAL A 185 -19.26 33.81 -13.27
N THR A 186 -18.19 33.98 -14.05
CA THR A 186 -18.22 34.52 -15.43
C THR A 186 -18.99 33.63 -16.42
N ASN A 187 -19.19 32.36 -16.08
CA ASN A 187 -19.88 31.36 -16.89
C ASN A 187 -21.29 31.03 -16.42
N GLN A 188 -21.75 31.65 -15.34
CA GLN A 188 -23.05 31.36 -14.72
C GLN A 188 -24.21 31.49 -15.72
N TYR A 189 -25.12 30.52 -15.69
CA TYR A 189 -26.35 30.54 -16.49
C TYR A 189 -27.25 31.72 -16.09
N GLY A 190 -27.80 32.45 -17.05
CA GLY A 190 -28.53 33.70 -16.80
C GLY A 190 -27.66 34.96 -16.76
N LEU A 191 -26.32 34.85 -16.84
CA LEU A 191 -25.44 36.02 -16.90
C LEU A 191 -25.45 36.67 -18.30
N ALA A 192 -25.70 37.98 -18.34
CA ALA A 192 -25.84 38.76 -19.57
C ALA A 192 -24.59 38.77 -20.47
N GLY A 193 -24.81 38.72 -21.78
CA GLY A 193 -23.82 39.04 -22.83
C GLY A 193 -22.83 37.92 -23.19
N ARG A 194 -23.24 36.64 -23.10
CA ARG A 194 -22.42 35.50 -23.57
C ARG A 194 -22.15 35.59 -25.06
N ALA A 195 -23.16 35.89 -25.88
CA ALA A 195 -23.00 36.02 -27.33
C ALA A 195 -22.06 37.18 -27.71
N ALA A 196 -22.17 38.31 -27.01
CA ALA A 196 -21.29 39.47 -27.19
C ALA A 196 -19.82 39.16 -26.88
N ARG A 197 -19.53 38.24 -25.94
CA ARG A 197 -18.18 37.75 -25.62
C ARG A 197 -17.71 36.62 -26.54
N ARG A 198 -18.56 36.12 -27.45
CA ARG A 198 -18.36 34.92 -28.28
C ARG A 198 -18.28 33.61 -27.48
N TRP A 199 -18.97 33.53 -26.33
CA TRP A 199 -18.94 32.39 -25.39
C TRP A 199 -20.15 31.44 -25.55
N GLY A 200 -20.60 31.24 -26.80
CA GLY A 200 -21.87 30.58 -27.11
C GLY A 200 -23.07 31.53 -27.09
N PRO A 201 -24.31 31.02 -27.23
CA PRO A 201 -25.53 31.82 -27.22
C PRO A 201 -25.83 32.43 -25.86
N ASP A 202 -26.66 33.49 -25.84
CA ASP A 202 -27.25 34.02 -24.61
C ASP A 202 -28.32 33.07 -24.04
N THR A 203 -28.70 33.31 -22.78
CA THR A 203 -29.63 32.46 -22.02
C THR A 203 -31.04 32.48 -22.64
N ILE A 204 -31.64 31.30 -22.86
CA ILE A 204 -32.96 31.17 -23.52
C ILE A 204 -34.08 31.82 -22.69
N GLU A 205 -34.00 31.66 -21.37
CA GLU A 205 -34.89 32.26 -20.38
C GLU A 205 -34.69 33.78 -20.21
N GLY A 206 -33.67 34.36 -20.87
CA GLY A 206 -33.24 35.75 -20.69
C GLY A 206 -32.22 35.94 -19.56
N ASP A 207 -31.77 37.19 -19.40
CA ASP A 207 -30.81 37.58 -18.38
C ASP A 207 -31.45 37.67 -17.00
N GLN A 208 -30.74 37.23 -15.97
CA GLN A 208 -31.15 37.30 -14.56
C GLN A 208 -30.57 38.55 -13.88
N SER A 209 -31.27 39.06 -12.85
CA SER A 209 -30.70 40.11 -11.99
C SER A 209 -29.57 39.56 -11.11
N GLU A 210 -28.70 40.44 -10.59
CA GLU A 210 -27.63 39.99 -9.68
C GLU A 210 -28.19 39.28 -8.43
N ASP A 211 -29.31 39.74 -7.87
CA ASP A 211 -29.97 39.07 -6.75
C ASP A 211 -30.42 37.64 -7.10
N GLN A 212 -30.92 37.44 -8.33
CA GLN A 212 -31.30 36.11 -8.84
C GLN A 212 -30.08 35.23 -9.09
N LEU A 213 -29.02 35.77 -9.69
CA LEU A 213 -27.75 35.08 -9.89
C LEU A 213 -27.12 34.69 -8.54
N GLN A 214 -27.21 35.55 -7.53
CA GLN A 214 -26.73 35.27 -6.18
C GLN A 214 -27.57 34.20 -5.47
N ALA A 215 -28.89 34.25 -5.60
CA ALA A 215 -29.78 33.21 -5.06
C ALA A 215 -29.60 31.84 -5.76
N ASN A 216 -29.20 31.84 -7.03
CA ASN A 216 -29.02 30.64 -7.85
C ASN A 216 -27.61 30.03 -7.77
N ARG A 217 -26.69 30.57 -6.95
CA ARG A 217 -25.32 30.04 -6.77
C ARG A 217 -25.03 29.65 -5.33
N ARG A 218 -24.24 28.59 -5.14
CA ARG A 218 -23.55 28.28 -3.87
C ARG A 218 -22.12 28.77 -3.99
N ASP A 219 -21.71 29.72 -3.15
CA ASP A 219 -20.38 30.32 -3.26
C ASP A 219 -19.35 29.50 -2.49
N GLN A 220 -18.49 28.77 -3.22
CA GLN A 220 -17.45 27.93 -2.61
C GLN A 220 -16.44 28.74 -1.76
N VAL A 221 -16.26 30.04 -2.05
CA VAL A 221 -15.40 30.94 -1.26
C VAL A 221 -15.99 31.17 0.14
N VAL A 222 -17.31 31.13 0.27
CA VAL A 222 -18.07 31.25 1.53
C VAL A 222 -18.21 29.89 2.19
N ASP A 223 -18.66 28.87 1.45
CA ASP A 223 -18.85 27.50 1.98
C ASP A 223 -17.56 26.98 2.63
N ASN A 224 -16.40 27.13 1.96
CA ASN A 224 -15.11 26.70 2.52
C ASN A 224 -14.66 27.56 3.74
N ALA A 225 -15.23 28.75 3.96
CA ALA A 225 -14.93 29.60 5.12
C ALA A 225 -15.82 29.29 6.33
N GLU A 226 -17.02 28.76 6.09
CA GLU A 226 -18.00 28.36 7.11
C GLU A 226 -17.80 26.91 7.57
N HIS A 227 -17.11 26.09 6.77
CA HIS A 227 -16.80 24.70 7.06
C HIS A 227 -15.28 24.49 7.19
N CYS A 228 -14.85 24.00 8.35
CA CYS A 228 -13.45 23.96 8.79
C CYS A 228 -12.94 22.54 9.08
N TYR A 229 -13.81 21.54 9.20
CA TYR A 229 -13.46 20.17 9.58
C TYR A 229 -14.05 19.15 8.60
N SER A 230 -13.38 18.00 8.41
CA SER A 230 -13.84 16.97 7.45
C SER A 230 -15.19 16.34 7.81
N ASP A 231 -15.52 16.30 9.11
CA ASP A 231 -16.79 15.82 9.65
C ASP A 231 -17.92 16.86 9.59
N ASP A 232 -17.65 18.09 9.12
CA ASP A 232 -18.71 19.03 8.77
C ASP A 232 -19.57 18.41 7.65
N PRO A 233 -20.92 18.47 7.72
CA PRO A 233 -21.80 17.87 6.71
C PRO A 233 -21.52 18.30 5.27
N TYR A 234 -20.86 19.45 5.07
CA TYR A 234 -20.38 19.91 3.77
C TYR A 234 -19.27 19.04 3.18
N TYR A 235 -18.20 18.74 3.92
CA TYR A 235 -17.12 17.88 3.41
C TYR A 235 -17.48 16.40 3.51
N ALA A 236 -18.14 15.97 4.59
CA ALA A 236 -18.54 14.58 4.79
C ALA A 236 -19.52 14.06 3.71
N SER A 237 -20.35 14.94 3.12
CA SER A 237 -21.21 14.59 1.96
C SER A 237 -20.48 14.53 0.62
N ARG A 238 -19.17 14.81 0.61
CA ARG A 238 -18.29 14.91 -0.57
C ARG A 238 -16.98 14.10 -0.41
N GLU A 239 -16.85 13.25 0.61
CA GLU A 239 -15.72 12.32 0.73
C GLU A 239 -16.01 11.04 -0.07
N TYR A 240 -15.02 10.56 -0.84
CA TYR A 240 -15.14 9.36 -1.66
C TYR A 240 -14.12 8.30 -1.24
N ASN A 241 -14.57 7.06 -1.09
CA ASN A 241 -13.65 5.94 -0.90
C ASN A 241 -13.02 5.55 -2.24
N LEU A 242 -11.78 5.98 -2.50
CA LEU A 242 -11.06 5.62 -3.73
C LEU A 242 -10.89 4.09 -3.93
N ALA A 243 -10.99 3.29 -2.87
CA ALA A 243 -10.96 1.83 -2.97
C ALA A 243 -12.22 1.22 -3.63
N ASP A 244 -13.29 2.00 -3.80
CA ASP A 244 -14.52 1.58 -4.49
C ASP A 244 -14.41 1.69 -6.03
N ILE A 245 -13.26 2.16 -6.54
CA ILE A 245 -12.98 2.36 -7.97
C ILE A 245 -12.34 1.09 -8.55
N GLU A 246 -13.13 0.30 -9.26
CA GLU A 246 -12.66 -0.92 -9.94
C GLU A 246 -12.26 -0.70 -11.42
N VAL A 247 -12.42 0.53 -11.92
CA VAL A 247 -12.19 0.84 -13.35
C VAL A 247 -10.73 1.20 -13.63
N PRO A 248 -10.18 0.82 -14.80
CA PRO A 248 -8.87 1.27 -15.25
C PRO A 248 -8.76 2.81 -15.22
N MET A 249 -7.65 3.28 -14.63
CA MET A 249 -7.33 4.69 -14.47
C MET A 249 -5.91 4.97 -15.00
N LEU A 250 -5.75 6.09 -15.72
CA LEU A 250 -4.45 6.62 -16.12
C LEU A 250 -4.33 8.07 -15.64
N SER A 251 -3.34 8.36 -14.80
CA SER A 251 -2.98 9.72 -14.38
C SER A 251 -1.69 10.16 -15.06
N VAL A 252 -1.69 11.36 -15.65
CA VAL A 252 -0.54 11.89 -16.43
C VAL A 252 -0.38 13.41 -16.27
N ALA A 253 0.85 13.90 -16.37
CA ALA A 253 1.08 15.34 -16.52
C ALA A 253 0.60 15.85 -17.89
N ASN A 254 0.20 17.13 -17.97
CA ASN A 254 -0.29 17.76 -19.20
C ASN A 254 0.87 18.16 -20.13
N LEU A 255 1.50 17.18 -20.77
CA LEU A 255 2.55 17.36 -21.79
C LEU A 255 2.08 16.81 -23.15
N PRO A 256 2.44 17.42 -24.30
CA PRO A 256 2.02 16.97 -25.63
C PRO A 256 2.23 15.48 -25.89
N GLU A 257 3.39 14.94 -25.52
CA GLU A 257 3.74 13.52 -25.64
C GLU A 257 2.80 12.56 -24.88
N ASN A 258 2.13 13.02 -23.82
CA ASN A 258 1.24 12.18 -23.03
C ASN A 258 -0.13 11.97 -23.70
N VAL A 259 -0.53 12.78 -24.70
CA VAL A 259 -1.80 12.55 -25.43
C VAL A 259 -1.74 11.25 -26.25
N ALA A 260 -0.58 10.91 -26.81
CA ALA A 260 -0.36 9.63 -27.47
C ALA A 260 -0.46 8.45 -26.48
N LEU A 261 -0.04 8.64 -25.22
CA LEU A 261 -0.16 7.65 -24.15
C LEU A 261 -1.63 7.45 -23.74
N GLN A 262 -2.36 8.56 -23.54
CA GLN A 262 -3.81 8.55 -23.26
C GLN A 262 -4.58 7.80 -24.36
N LYS A 263 -4.28 8.09 -25.63
CA LYS A 263 -4.91 7.42 -26.78
C LYS A 263 -4.63 5.92 -26.81
N SER A 264 -3.40 5.48 -26.56
CA SER A 264 -3.04 4.06 -26.52
C SER A 264 -3.77 3.32 -25.39
N PHE A 265 -3.84 3.91 -24.19
CA PHE A 265 -4.63 3.37 -23.08
C PHE A 265 -6.13 3.26 -23.40
N LEU A 266 -6.72 4.32 -23.96
CA LEU A 266 -8.14 4.32 -24.36
C LEU A 266 -8.41 3.34 -25.50
N ASP A 267 -7.53 3.23 -26.51
CA ASP A 267 -7.70 2.29 -27.62
C ASP A 267 -7.64 0.83 -27.14
N ALA A 268 -6.81 0.52 -26.14
CA ALA A 268 -6.77 -0.80 -25.51
C ALA A 268 -8.11 -1.11 -24.80
N TRP A 269 -8.49 -0.29 -23.81
CA TRP A 269 -9.68 -0.56 -22.96
C TRP A 269 -11.02 -0.35 -23.67
N MET A 270 -11.11 0.59 -24.61
CA MET A 270 -12.36 0.91 -25.31
C MET A 270 -12.49 0.21 -26.67
N LYS A 271 -11.39 -0.09 -27.36
CA LYS A 271 -11.45 -0.72 -28.71
C LYS A 271 -10.82 -2.11 -28.79
N GLY A 272 -10.22 -2.61 -27.72
CA GLY A 272 -9.44 -3.86 -27.75
C GLY A 272 -8.16 -3.76 -28.61
N LYS A 273 -7.72 -2.54 -28.94
CA LYS A 273 -6.54 -2.27 -29.76
C LYS A 273 -5.36 -1.98 -28.84
N ASP A 274 -4.79 -3.05 -28.30
CA ASP A 274 -3.74 -2.97 -27.30
C ASP A 274 -2.34 -3.07 -27.95
N ASP A 275 -1.76 -1.92 -28.30
CA ASP A 275 -0.44 -1.81 -28.91
C ASP A 275 0.73 -1.88 -27.90
N ARG A 276 0.44 -1.75 -26.60
CA ARG A 276 1.46 -1.72 -25.52
C ARG A 276 1.34 -2.84 -24.50
N GLY A 277 0.22 -3.57 -24.45
CA GLY A 277 -0.05 -4.60 -23.44
C GLY A 277 -0.72 -4.08 -22.16
N TRP A 278 -1.54 -3.03 -22.26
CA TRP A 278 -2.33 -2.49 -21.15
C TRP A 278 -3.32 -3.52 -20.56
N LEU A 279 -3.89 -4.39 -21.39
CA LEU A 279 -4.90 -5.38 -21.01
C LEU A 279 -4.29 -6.58 -20.26
N GLU A 280 -2.97 -6.73 -20.29
CA GLU A 280 -2.23 -7.70 -19.48
C GLU A 280 -2.03 -7.22 -18.03
N GLY A 281 -2.34 -5.94 -17.76
CA GLY A 281 -2.22 -5.30 -16.45
C GLY A 281 -0.91 -4.52 -16.28
N PRO A 282 -0.84 -3.66 -15.24
CA PRO A 282 0.37 -2.92 -14.92
C PRO A 282 1.53 -3.89 -14.64
N ASN A 283 2.74 -3.48 -15.02
CA ASN A 283 4.01 -4.19 -14.83
C ASN A 283 4.23 -5.47 -15.65
N VAL A 284 3.29 -5.89 -16.50
CA VAL A 284 3.53 -7.01 -17.44
C VAL A 284 4.24 -6.53 -18.70
N LYS A 285 3.72 -5.47 -19.35
CA LYS A 285 4.33 -4.83 -20.53
C LYS A 285 4.40 -3.31 -20.47
N VAL A 286 3.58 -2.69 -19.62
CA VAL A 286 3.59 -1.24 -19.38
C VAL A 286 3.92 -1.00 -17.90
N PRO A 287 4.91 -0.15 -17.56
CA PRO A 287 5.21 0.19 -16.17
C PRO A 287 4.02 0.87 -15.51
N ALA A 288 3.77 0.57 -14.23
CA ALA A 288 2.71 1.23 -13.46
C ALA A 288 2.94 2.74 -13.30
N ILE A 289 4.20 3.17 -13.27
CA ILE A 289 4.61 4.53 -12.92
C ILE A 289 5.69 5.03 -13.89
N ARG A 290 5.62 6.32 -14.26
CA ARG A 290 6.64 7.02 -15.06
C ARG A 290 6.93 8.39 -14.44
N LEU A 291 8.06 8.50 -13.76
CA LEU A 291 8.47 9.69 -13.00
C LEU A 291 9.35 10.62 -13.84
N LEU A 292 9.21 11.94 -13.64
CA LEU A 292 10.14 12.93 -14.15
C LEU A 292 11.19 13.24 -13.07
N VAL A 293 12.43 12.82 -13.29
CA VAL A 293 13.53 12.97 -12.33
C VAL A 293 14.24 14.31 -12.56
N ARG A 294 14.01 15.26 -11.66
CA ARG A 294 14.49 16.66 -11.79
C ARG A 294 15.98 16.77 -11.42
N LYS A 295 16.86 16.78 -12.42
CA LYS A 295 18.32 16.91 -12.26
C LYS A 295 18.85 18.17 -12.94
N GLY A 296 19.68 18.94 -12.24
CA GLY A 296 20.26 20.20 -12.73
C GLY A 296 19.34 21.42 -12.55
N ASN A 297 19.74 22.54 -13.16
CA ASN A 297 19.08 23.84 -13.02
C ASN A 297 18.75 24.46 -14.40
N PRO A 298 17.73 23.95 -15.12
CA PRO A 298 17.33 24.50 -16.42
C PRO A 298 16.55 25.82 -16.32
N GLY A 299 16.30 26.33 -15.10
CA GLY A 299 15.36 27.41 -14.85
C GLY A 299 13.92 26.92 -14.72
N TRP A 300 12.97 27.84 -14.94
CA TRP A 300 11.53 27.63 -14.76
C TRP A 300 10.75 28.27 -15.92
N ASN A 301 9.51 27.82 -16.14
CA ASN A 301 8.59 28.28 -17.17
C ASN A 301 9.14 28.15 -18.61
N SER A 302 9.83 27.05 -18.90
CA SER A 302 10.31 26.71 -20.24
C SER A 302 10.22 25.21 -20.49
N ILE A 303 9.22 24.80 -21.28
CA ILE A 303 9.03 23.40 -21.69
C ILE A 303 10.29 22.85 -22.39
N GLU A 304 10.95 23.67 -23.22
CA GLU A 304 12.18 23.28 -23.92
C GLU A 304 13.33 23.01 -22.94
N ALA A 305 13.50 23.86 -21.92
CA ALA A 305 14.57 23.66 -20.93
C ALA A 305 14.27 22.49 -19.98
N GLU A 306 13.02 22.30 -19.57
CA GLU A 306 12.60 21.19 -18.70
C GLU A 306 12.64 19.82 -19.39
N ARG A 307 12.67 19.76 -20.74
CA ARG A 307 13.00 18.52 -21.49
C ARG A 307 14.41 17.98 -21.21
N SER A 308 15.27 18.73 -20.51
CA SER A 308 16.55 18.22 -19.99
C SER A 308 16.38 17.25 -18.81
N PHE A 309 15.21 17.25 -18.13
CA PHE A 309 14.91 16.28 -17.08
C PHE A 309 14.59 14.90 -17.68
N GLY A 310 15.16 13.85 -17.10
CA GLY A 310 14.98 12.47 -17.56
C GLY A 310 13.69 11.86 -17.00
N PHE A 311 12.99 11.07 -17.81
CA PHE A 311 11.95 10.18 -17.31
C PHE A 311 12.55 8.84 -16.85
N ARG A 312 12.01 8.27 -15.77
CA ARG A 312 12.29 6.91 -15.34
C ARG A 312 11.00 6.12 -15.14
N GLU A 313 11.00 4.88 -15.58
CA GLU A 313 9.90 3.93 -15.43
C GLU A 313 10.06 3.14 -14.14
N GLU A 314 8.96 2.88 -13.45
CA GLU A 314 8.90 2.25 -12.13
C GLU A 314 7.66 1.34 -12.06
N HIS A 315 7.70 0.35 -11.17
CA HIS A 315 6.63 -0.65 -11.05
C HIS A 315 5.63 -0.38 -9.91
N GLU A 316 5.91 0.60 -9.06
CA GLU A 316 5.14 0.86 -7.85
C GLU A 316 5.36 2.31 -7.35
N TRP A 317 4.49 2.77 -6.45
CA TRP A 317 4.67 4.03 -5.73
C TRP A 317 4.07 3.93 -4.32
N PRO A 318 4.79 4.33 -3.25
CA PRO A 318 6.20 4.74 -3.22
C PRO A 318 7.14 3.62 -3.67
N LEU A 319 8.38 3.95 -4.05
CA LEU A 319 9.35 2.96 -4.53
C LEU A 319 9.80 2.06 -3.37
N ASP A 320 9.75 0.72 -3.50
CA ASP A 320 10.09 -0.19 -2.38
C ASP A 320 11.55 -0.02 -1.91
N ARG A 321 12.45 0.29 -2.85
CA ARG A 321 13.87 0.60 -2.58
C ARG A 321 14.14 1.96 -1.92
N THR A 322 13.12 2.69 -1.46
CA THR A 322 13.29 4.02 -0.83
C THR A 322 13.94 3.89 0.54
N ASN A 323 15.11 4.50 0.72
CA ASN A 323 15.74 4.61 2.03
C ASN A 323 15.34 5.93 2.70
N TYR A 324 14.48 5.86 3.72
CA TYR A 324 14.04 7.02 4.49
C TYR A 324 15.09 7.46 5.52
N VAL A 325 15.92 8.44 5.15
CA VAL A 325 17.04 8.93 5.97
C VAL A 325 16.61 10.17 6.75
N ARG A 326 16.80 10.18 8.07
CA ARG A 326 16.55 11.35 8.93
C ARG A 326 17.77 12.27 8.99
N TYR A 327 17.52 13.56 8.84
CA TYR A 327 18.45 14.65 9.10
C TYR A 327 17.88 15.47 10.26
N ASN A 328 18.59 15.50 11.39
CA ASN A 328 18.22 16.26 12.58
C ASN A 328 18.51 17.75 12.37
N LEU A 329 17.62 18.59 12.88
CA LEU A 329 17.79 20.04 12.91
C LEU A 329 18.63 20.41 14.13
N HIS A 330 19.69 21.17 13.92
CA HIS A 330 20.55 21.66 14.99
C HIS A 330 20.27 23.14 15.27
N SER A 331 20.45 23.55 16.53
CA SER A 331 20.12 24.90 17.02
C SER A 331 21.02 26.01 16.46
N ASP A 332 22.10 25.64 15.77
CA ASP A 332 23.01 26.54 15.04
C ASP A 332 22.57 26.80 13.59
N GLY A 333 21.50 26.14 13.12
CA GLY A 333 21.03 26.24 11.74
C GLY A 333 21.64 25.19 10.80
N SER A 334 22.33 24.17 11.31
CA SER A 334 22.76 23.02 10.50
C SER A 334 21.71 21.90 10.43
N LEU A 335 21.81 21.08 9.39
CA LEU A 335 20.93 19.94 9.10
C LEU A 335 21.78 18.71 8.76
N SER A 336 21.80 17.68 9.62
CA SER A 336 22.71 16.53 9.44
C SER A 336 22.15 15.23 10.03
N ALA A 337 22.71 14.08 9.65
CA ALA A 337 22.32 12.80 10.24
C ALA A 337 22.75 12.64 11.72
N GLU A 338 23.66 13.49 12.22
CA GLU A 338 24.15 13.44 13.60
C GLU A 338 23.05 13.83 14.60
N PRO A 339 22.96 13.18 15.78
CA PRO A 339 21.97 13.51 16.79
C PRO A 339 22.23 14.90 17.40
N GLN A 340 21.17 15.69 17.55
CA GLN A 340 21.22 16.94 18.29
C GLN A 340 21.02 16.67 19.79
N ALA A 341 21.99 17.08 20.62
CA ALA A 341 21.93 16.96 22.08
C ALA A 341 21.85 18.31 22.81
N ASN A 342 22.19 19.42 22.13
CA ASN A 342 22.27 20.73 22.77
C ASN A 342 20.88 21.26 23.12
N GLN A 343 20.70 21.64 24.40
CA GLN A 343 19.47 22.25 24.86
C GLN A 343 19.43 23.72 24.46
N ALA A 344 18.41 24.11 23.69
CA ALA A 344 18.21 25.47 23.21
C ALA A 344 16.74 25.72 22.87
N THR A 345 16.36 27.00 22.73
CA THR A 345 15.08 27.39 22.14
C THR A 345 15.31 28.45 21.08
N ILE A 346 14.54 28.39 19.98
CA ILE A 346 14.49 29.45 18.98
C ILE A 346 13.07 30.00 18.96
N VAL A 347 12.94 31.31 19.12
CA VAL A 347 11.65 32.01 19.25
C VAL A 347 11.44 32.94 18.06
N THR A 348 10.20 32.98 17.56
CA THR A 348 9.73 33.95 16.56
C THR A 348 8.33 34.42 16.94
N GLU A 349 7.94 35.62 16.50
CA GLU A 349 6.54 36.04 16.57
C GLU A 349 5.67 35.08 15.75
N GLY A 350 4.39 34.93 16.08
CA GLY A 350 3.45 34.05 15.35
C GLY A 350 3.19 34.53 13.92
N LEU A 351 1.99 35.02 13.62
CA LEU A 351 1.60 35.47 12.27
C LEU A 351 2.65 36.32 11.51
N THR A 352 3.39 37.18 12.21
CA THR A 352 4.36 38.11 11.62
C THR A 352 5.81 37.63 11.63
N GLY A 353 6.12 36.46 12.21
CA GLY A 353 7.47 35.99 12.50
C GLY A 353 8.43 35.91 11.31
N ARG A 354 9.73 35.83 11.62
CA ARG A 354 10.76 35.40 10.66
C ARG A 354 10.78 33.87 10.58
N SER A 355 11.20 33.35 9.43
CA SER A 355 11.51 31.93 9.27
C SER A 355 12.82 31.53 9.97
N PHE A 356 12.93 30.24 10.28
CA PHE A 356 14.15 29.56 10.70
C PHE A 356 14.67 28.75 9.52
N LYS A 357 16.00 28.67 9.35
CA LYS A 357 16.64 27.94 8.24
C LYS A 357 17.62 26.91 8.79
N PHE A 358 17.56 25.70 8.24
CA PHE A 358 18.44 24.59 8.57
C PHE A 358 19.05 24.05 7.27
N GLU A 359 20.38 24.09 7.17
CA GLU A 359 21.12 23.86 5.92
C GLU A 359 22.01 22.61 6.02
N THR A 360 21.99 21.77 4.98
CA THR A 360 22.89 20.62 4.91
C THR A 360 24.31 21.06 4.59
N SER A 361 25.30 20.28 5.02
CA SER A 361 26.61 20.32 4.34
C SER A 361 26.44 20.02 2.84
N PRO A 362 27.37 20.49 1.98
CA PRO A 362 27.41 20.08 0.57
C PRO A 362 27.35 18.56 0.43
N PHE A 363 26.44 18.05 -0.41
CA PHE A 363 26.34 16.63 -0.69
C PHE A 363 27.64 16.16 -1.37
N GLN A 364 28.27 15.13 -0.81
CA GLN A 364 29.56 14.63 -1.30
C GLN A 364 29.43 13.76 -2.56
N GLN A 365 28.23 13.23 -2.81
CA GLN A 365 27.88 12.46 -3.98
C GLN A 365 26.51 12.88 -4.51
N GLU A 366 26.28 12.63 -5.79
CA GLU A 366 24.95 12.76 -6.39
C GLU A 366 23.93 11.92 -5.60
N THR A 367 22.86 12.57 -5.15
CA THR A 367 21.87 11.96 -4.25
C THR A 367 20.47 12.23 -4.78
N GLU A 368 19.74 11.16 -5.11
CA GLU A 368 18.36 11.25 -5.54
C GLU A 368 17.41 11.23 -4.34
N ILE A 369 16.40 12.11 -4.39
CA ILE A 369 15.35 12.24 -3.40
C ILE A 369 14.01 12.12 -4.13
N THR A 370 13.37 10.96 -4.03
CA THR A 370 12.12 10.64 -4.73
C THR A 370 11.15 9.91 -3.81
N GLY A 371 10.02 10.56 -3.47
CA GLY A 371 9.02 10.02 -2.55
C GLY A 371 8.37 11.09 -1.68
N HIS A 372 7.63 10.64 -0.67
CA HIS A 372 7.04 11.48 0.39
C HIS A 372 8.11 11.99 1.37
N ILE A 373 7.94 13.20 1.91
CA ILE A 373 8.85 13.82 2.87
C ILE A 373 8.06 14.16 4.14
N LEU A 374 8.68 13.92 5.30
CA LEU A 374 8.07 14.16 6.61
C LEU A 374 9.04 14.91 7.50
N ALA A 375 8.60 15.98 8.16
CA ALA A 375 9.38 16.67 9.18
C ALA A 375 8.70 16.54 10.55
N ASN A 376 9.47 16.32 11.61
CA ASN A 376 9.02 16.52 12.98
C ASN A 376 9.65 17.79 13.56
N LEU A 377 8.82 18.60 14.21
CA LEU A 377 9.22 19.86 14.84
C LEU A 377 8.61 19.90 16.24
N THR A 378 9.43 19.93 17.28
CA THR A 378 8.95 20.03 18.66
C THR A 378 8.71 21.50 19.00
N MET A 379 7.46 21.95 18.97
CA MET A 379 7.08 23.36 19.05
C MET A 379 6.01 23.65 20.10
N GLY A 380 5.92 24.90 20.53
CA GLY A 380 4.95 25.40 21.52
C GLY A 380 4.70 26.89 21.40
N VAL A 381 3.87 27.43 22.28
CA VAL A 381 3.35 28.80 22.25
C VAL A 381 3.67 29.56 23.53
N ALA A 382 3.87 30.87 23.42
CA ALA A 382 4.00 31.78 24.57
C ALA A 382 3.38 33.15 24.29
N GLY A 383 3.03 33.88 25.36
CA GLY A 383 2.50 35.23 25.28
C GLY A 383 3.47 36.28 24.71
N ARG A 384 2.92 37.44 24.31
CA ARG A 384 3.70 38.63 23.90
C ARG A 384 3.11 39.90 24.47
N ASP A 385 3.96 40.83 24.88
CA ASP A 385 3.61 42.23 25.18
C ASP A 385 2.34 42.43 26.03
N GLY A 386 2.19 41.64 27.10
CA GLY A 386 1.04 41.69 28.01
C GLY A 386 -0.23 40.98 27.52
N LYS A 387 -0.19 40.33 26.35
CA LYS A 387 -1.22 39.39 25.88
C LYS A 387 -0.88 37.95 26.29
N PRO A 388 -1.88 37.11 26.59
CA PRO A 388 -1.68 35.69 26.91
C PRO A 388 -1.10 34.91 25.72
N ALA A 389 -0.65 33.68 25.96
CA ALA A 389 -0.30 32.76 24.88
C ALA A 389 -1.46 32.53 23.90
N PRO A 390 -1.16 32.40 22.59
CA PRO A 390 -2.14 32.01 21.58
C PRO A 390 -2.54 30.56 21.80
N LYS A 391 -3.76 30.20 21.42
CA LYS A 391 -4.27 28.83 21.59
C LYS A 391 -3.75 27.85 20.53
N ASP A 392 -3.19 28.38 19.44
CA ASP A 392 -2.78 27.62 18.27
C ASP A 392 -1.49 28.20 17.66
N LEU A 393 -0.84 27.41 16.81
CA LEU A 393 0.19 27.89 15.91
C LEU A 393 0.09 27.16 14.57
N ASP A 394 0.44 27.86 13.50
CA ASP A 394 0.56 27.29 12.16
C ASP A 394 2.05 27.11 11.83
N VAL A 395 2.40 25.95 11.26
CA VAL A 395 3.75 25.66 10.75
C VAL A 395 3.69 25.50 9.24
N MET A 396 4.51 26.28 8.53
CA MET A 396 4.71 26.18 7.10
C MET A 396 6.18 25.83 6.84
N VAL A 397 6.40 24.75 6.10
CA VAL A 397 7.74 24.20 5.85
C VAL A 397 8.00 24.24 4.36
N THR A 398 9.18 24.73 3.96
CA THR A 398 9.61 24.81 2.57
C THR A 398 10.97 24.15 2.42
N LEU A 399 11.09 23.17 1.53
CA LEU A 399 12.38 22.56 1.18
C LEU A 399 12.94 23.24 -0.07
N ARG A 400 14.18 23.72 0.00
CA ARG A 400 14.89 24.41 -1.09
C ARG A 400 16.12 23.61 -1.52
N HIS A 401 16.47 23.69 -2.80
CA HIS A 401 17.67 23.08 -3.38
C HIS A 401 18.61 24.20 -3.82
N ILE A 402 19.84 24.16 -3.33
CA ILE A 402 20.91 25.08 -3.74
C ILE A 402 21.90 24.28 -4.59
N ASP A 403 22.20 24.76 -5.79
CA ASP A 403 23.16 24.13 -6.70
C ASP A 403 24.63 24.36 -6.25
N PRO A 404 25.61 23.67 -6.86
CA PRO A 404 27.02 23.80 -6.47
C PRO A 404 27.61 25.22 -6.68
N ASP A 405 26.98 26.07 -7.50
CA ASP A 405 27.37 27.49 -7.67
C ASP A 405 26.81 28.39 -6.56
N GLY A 406 25.98 27.85 -5.65
CA GLY A 406 25.32 28.59 -4.59
C GLY A 406 24.01 29.28 -5.01
N LYS A 407 23.43 28.92 -6.17
CA LYS A 407 22.15 29.48 -6.64
C LYS A 407 21.01 28.57 -6.23
N GLU A 408 19.85 29.14 -5.92
CA GLU A 408 18.64 28.35 -5.69
C GLU A 408 18.10 27.78 -7.01
N VAL A 409 17.82 26.48 -7.01
CA VAL A 409 17.17 25.77 -8.11
C VAL A 409 15.66 25.91 -7.97
N PHE A 410 15.06 26.62 -8.90
CA PHE A 410 13.61 26.75 -9.01
C PHE A 410 13.05 25.78 -10.04
N TYR A 411 11.82 25.36 -9.82
CA TYR A 411 11.04 24.54 -10.75
C TYR A 411 9.78 25.28 -11.20
N THR A 412 9.12 24.79 -12.25
CA THR A 412 7.87 25.40 -12.74
C THR A 412 6.68 24.98 -11.87
N GLY A 413 6.02 25.97 -11.26
CA GLY A 413 4.77 25.82 -10.52
C GLY A 413 3.53 25.82 -11.42
N SER A 414 2.36 25.53 -10.83
CA SER A 414 1.10 25.34 -11.57
C SER A 414 0.57 26.59 -12.31
N SER A 415 1.15 27.77 -12.10
CA SER A 415 0.85 28.98 -12.88
C SER A 415 2.03 29.44 -13.77
N GLY A 416 3.04 28.58 -13.98
CA GLY A 416 4.28 28.96 -14.65
C GLY A 416 5.20 29.82 -13.76
N ASP A 417 5.00 29.79 -12.44
CA ASP A 417 5.75 30.55 -11.44
C ASP A 417 6.97 29.77 -10.90
N ASN A 418 7.94 30.45 -10.30
CA ASN A 418 9.12 29.80 -9.71
C ASN A 418 8.82 29.24 -8.32
N VAL A 419 8.86 27.91 -8.19
CA VAL A 419 8.61 27.21 -6.92
C VAL A 419 9.86 26.51 -6.40
N PRO A 420 10.01 26.38 -5.06
CA PRO A 420 11.04 25.56 -4.42
C PRO A 420 10.78 24.06 -4.61
N VAL A 421 11.54 23.17 -3.95
CA VAL A 421 11.44 21.70 -4.17
C VAL A 421 10.04 21.17 -3.90
N CYS A 422 9.55 21.44 -2.69
CA CYS A 422 8.21 21.11 -2.20
C CYS A 422 7.90 21.92 -0.93
N LYS A 423 6.65 21.87 -0.48
CA LYS A 423 6.14 22.56 0.71
C LYS A 423 5.32 21.61 1.58
N GLY A 424 5.17 21.96 2.86
CA GLY A 424 4.36 21.25 3.84
C GLY A 424 3.72 22.22 4.81
N HIS A 425 2.58 21.85 5.37
CA HIS A 425 1.76 22.71 6.22
C HIS A 425 1.14 21.90 7.36
N LEU A 426 1.02 22.48 8.55
CA LEU A 426 0.28 21.88 9.66
C LEU A 426 -0.22 22.96 10.63
N ARG A 427 -1.52 22.93 10.92
CA ARG A 427 -2.09 23.59 12.10
C ARG A 427 -1.80 22.73 13.33
N ALA A 428 -1.13 23.29 14.32
CA ALA A 428 -0.68 22.53 15.49
C ALA A 428 -1.86 21.96 16.28
N SER A 429 -3.00 22.64 16.41
CA SER A 429 -4.17 22.08 17.08
C SER A 429 -4.84 20.91 16.35
N LEU A 430 -4.49 20.70 15.08
CA LEU A 430 -4.94 19.56 14.27
C LEU A 430 -3.85 18.49 14.08
N ARG A 431 -2.81 18.50 14.93
CA ARG A 431 -1.68 17.55 14.89
C ARG A 431 -2.06 16.08 15.04
N LYS A 432 -3.19 15.77 15.69
CA LYS A 432 -3.60 14.41 16.07
C LYS A 432 -3.63 13.46 14.87
N ILE A 433 -2.88 12.37 15.00
CA ILE A 433 -2.77 11.32 14.00
C ILE A 433 -3.83 10.24 14.28
N ASN A 434 -4.29 9.57 13.22
CA ASN A 434 -5.13 8.38 13.31
C ASN A 434 -4.30 7.13 12.95
N ASP A 435 -3.55 6.62 13.93
CA ASP A 435 -2.63 5.48 13.78
C ASP A 435 -3.36 4.17 13.43
N ASP A 436 -4.64 4.07 13.74
CA ASP A 436 -5.50 2.92 13.42
C ASP A 436 -5.93 2.88 11.94
N SER A 437 -5.72 3.96 11.19
CA SER A 437 -6.09 4.04 9.78
C SER A 437 -5.15 3.23 8.88
N PRO A 438 -5.65 2.41 7.94
CA PRO A 438 -4.79 1.78 6.94
C PRO A 438 -4.12 2.78 6.00
N ARG A 439 -4.61 4.04 5.94
CA ARG A 439 -3.97 5.16 5.22
C ARG A 439 -2.71 5.67 5.95
N HIS A 440 -2.56 5.45 7.26
CA HIS A 440 -1.38 5.89 8.01
C HIS A 440 -0.11 5.12 7.59
N LYS A 441 1.01 5.84 7.46
CA LYS A 441 2.37 5.30 7.26
C LYS A 441 3.37 6.15 8.05
N ASP A 442 4.47 5.54 8.48
CA ASP A 442 5.57 6.21 9.20
C ASP A 442 6.24 7.35 8.41
N PHE A 443 6.02 7.41 7.09
CA PHE A 443 6.47 8.47 6.19
C PHE A 443 5.33 9.36 5.64
N LEU A 444 4.08 9.07 6.00
CA LEU A 444 2.87 9.75 5.54
C LEU A 444 1.77 9.63 6.62
N PRO A 445 1.78 10.50 7.66
CA PRO A 445 0.93 10.36 8.83
C PRO A 445 -0.52 10.77 8.52
N TYR A 446 -1.42 9.79 8.46
CA TYR A 446 -2.83 10.08 8.17
C TYR A 446 -3.54 10.81 9.32
N ARG A 447 -4.23 11.89 8.96
CA ARG A 447 -5.09 12.69 9.84
C ARG A 447 -6.49 12.74 9.26
N ARG A 448 -7.50 12.73 10.12
CA ARG A 448 -8.89 12.90 9.68
C ARG A 448 -9.27 14.36 9.54
N TYR A 449 -8.70 15.26 10.35
CA TYR A 449 -9.14 16.65 10.50
C TYR A 449 -10.62 16.83 10.91
N ALA A 450 -11.14 15.86 11.68
CA ALA A 450 -12.45 15.99 12.31
C ALA A 450 -12.43 17.01 13.47
N SER A 451 -13.56 17.64 13.74
CA SER A 451 -13.77 18.59 14.84
C SER A 451 -13.33 18.03 16.20
N ALA A 452 -13.64 16.75 16.44
CA ALA A 452 -13.28 16.00 17.65
C ALA A 452 -11.79 15.60 17.74
N ASP A 453 -11.00 15.83 16.69
CA ASP A 453 -9.55 15.60 16.69
C ASP A 453 -8.74 16.83 17.11
N ARG A 454 -9.39 17.99 17.33
CA ARG A 454 -8.73 19.23 17.73
C ARG A 454 -8.19 19.18 19.17
N GLN A 455 -6.91 19.51 19.32
CA GLN A 455 -6.17 19.56 20.58
C GLN A 455 -5.51 20.93 20.72
N TRP A 456 -6.08 21.85 21.50
CA TRP A 456 -5.47 23.17 21.71
C TRP A 456 -4.07 23.07 22.33
N LEU A 457 -3.30 24.15 22.20
CA LEU A 457 -1.96 24.25 22.77
C LEU A 457 -2.02 24.94 24.14
N GLU A 458 -1.10 24.55 25.01
CA GLU A 458 -0.90 25.14 26.34
C GLU A 458 0.39 25.96 26.33
N GLU A 459 0.44 27.04 27.11
CA GLU A 459 1.61 27.92 27.21
C GLU A 459 2.86 27.15 27.65
N ASP A 460 3.99 27.46 27.03
CA ASP A 460 5.32 26.85 27.23
C ASP A 460 5.38 25.31 27.13
N THR A 461 4.32 24.66 26.60
CA THR A 461 4.25 23.21 26.47
C THR A 461 4.73 22.76 25.09
N PRO A 462 5.75 21.88 25.00
CA PRO A 462 6.26 21.38 23.74
C PRO A 462 5.38 20.24 23.17
N TYR A 463 5.09 20.32 21.87
CA TYR A 463 4.32 19.34 21.11
C TYR A 463 5.12 18.90 19.87
N ASP A 464 5.15 17.60 19.59
CA ASP A 464 5.71 17.08 18.34
C ASP A 464 4.74 17.29 17.17
N LEU A 465 5.19 18.05 16.18
CA LEU A 465 4.43 18.43 14.99
C LEU A 465 5.00 17.72 13.77
N LEU A 466 4.37 16.60 13.41
CA LEU A 466 4.70 15.81 12.22
C LEU A 466 4.10 16.44 10.95
N VAL A 467 4.83 17.38 10.36
CA VAL A 467 4.45 18.13 9.13
C VAL A 467 4.77 17.30 7.90
N GLU A 468 3.74 16.93 7.15
CA GLU A 468 3.88 16.33 5.82
C GLU A 468 4.33 17.39 4.81
N LEU A 469 5.29 17.05 3.95
CA LEU A 469 5.67 17.84 2.78
C LEU A 469 5.29 17.05 1.52
N TRP A 470 4.82 17.78 0.50
CA TRP A 470 4.45 17.20 -0.79
C TRP A 470 5.57 16.32 -1.38
N PRO A 471 5.21 15.18 -2.00
CA PRO A 471 6.19 14.29 -2.60
C PRO A 471 6.96 14.97 -3.73
N THR A 472 8.20 14.54 -3.91
CA THR A 472 9.13 15.09 -4.91
C THR A 472 9.80 13.96 -5.69
N SER A 473 10.39 14.31 -6.83
CA SER A 473 11.51 13.60 -7.43
C SER A 473 12.56 14.63 -7.87
N LEU A 474 13.77 14.56 -7.32
CA LEU A 474 14.91 15.37 -7.75
C LEU A 474 16.25 14.66 -7.52
N VAL A 475 17.30 15.21 -8.10
CA VAL A 475 18.69 14.81 -7.87
C VAL A 475 19.48 16.02 -7.39
N VAL A 476 19.99 15.96 -6.16
CA VAL A 476 20.97 16.91 -5.63
C VAL A 476 22.34 16.49 -6.16
N SER A 477 23.01 17.39 -6.89
CA SER A 477 24.34 17.13 -7.45
C SER A 477 25.44 17.29 -6.39
N THR A 478 26.59 16.65 -6.58
CA THR A 478 27.77 16.85 -5.72
C THR A 478 28.09 18.34 -5.57
N GLY A 479 28.26 18.80 -4.33
CA GLY A 479 28.47 20.21 -3.99
C GLY A 479 27.17 20.99 -3.72
N GLY A 480 26.02 20.51 -4.19
CA GLY A 480 24.70 21.08 -3.90
C GLY A 480 24.28 20.87 -2.45
N LYS A 481 23.26 21.59 -2.01
CA LYS A 481 22.73 21.56 -0.64
C LYS A 481 21.21 21.57 -0.61
N LEU A 482 20.65 21.18 0.54
CA LEU A 482 19.26 21.44 0.88
C LEU A 482 19.17 22.46 2.00
N VAL A 483 18.15 23.32 1.92
CA VAL A 483 17.77 24.22 3.01
C VAL A 483 16.32 23.93 3.38
N LEU A 484 16.10 23.56 4.63
CA LEU A 484 14.78 23.47 5.23
C LEU A 484 14.43 24.81 5.87
N GLU A 485 13.35 25.43 5.41
CA GLU A 485 12.83 26.69 5.96
C GLU A 485 11.53 26.42 6.71
N VAL A 486 11.49 26.78 8.00
CA VAL A 486 10.33 26.65 8.88
C VAL A 486 9.81 28.04 9.20
N SER A 487 8.56 28.35 8.85
CA SER A 487 7.97 29.69 8.97
C SER A 487 6.55 29.64 9.52
N PRO A 488 6.09 30.65 10.27
CA PRO A 488 4.68 30.77 10.65
C PRO A 488 3.79 31.35 9.53
N LYS A 489 4.32 31.57 8.32
CA LYS A 489 3.61 32.23 7.20
C LYS A 489 4.12 31.77 5.83
N ASP A 490 3.37 32.14 4.78
CA ASP A 490 3.70 31.84 3.39
C ASP A 490 4.99 32.50 2.90
N GLU A 491 6.02 31.68 2.70
CA GLU A 491 7.26 32.07 2.05
C GLU A 491 7.17 32.04 0.51
N GLN A 492 8.26 32.40 -0.18
CA GLN A 492 8.39 32.39 -1.64
C GLN A 492 7.84 31.10 -2.29
N GLY A 493 7.22 31.22 -3.46
CA GLY A 493 6.69 30.08 -4.21
C GLY A 493 5.36 29.52 -3.69
N SER A 494 4.62 30.23 -2.81
CA SER A 494 3.21 29.89 -2.52
C SER A 494 2.23 30.39 -3.62
N GLY A 495 2.68 31.24 -4.55
CA GLY A 495 1.92 31.66 -5.72
C GLY A 495 0.51 32.19 -5.39
N LYS A 496 -0.52 31.51 -5.93
CA LYS A 496 -1.94 31.76 -5.62
C LYS A 496 -2.47 30.93 -4.46
N PHE A 497 -1.73 29.93 -3.97
CA PHE A 497 -2.14 28.98 -2.94
C PHE A 497 -1.91 29.49 -1.51
N THR A 498 -1.89 30.80 -1.32
CA THR A 498 -1.56 31.44 -0.05
C THR A 498 -2.70 31.40 0.97
N HIS A 499 -2.34 31.15 2.22
CA HIS A 499 -3.14 31.22 3.45
C HIS A 499 -3.30 32.68 3.94
N VAL A 500 -3.25 33.64 3.01
CA VAL A 500 -3.33 35.09 3.27
C VAL A 500 -4.30 35.82 2.34
N ARG A 501 -4.80 36.94 2.84
CA ARG A 501 -5.90 37.77 2.37
C ARG A 501 -5.45 38.71 1.24
N LEU A 502 -5.57 38.30 -0.03
CA LEU A 502 -5.47 39.21 -1.17
C LEU A 502 -6.60 40.26 -1.12
N ILE A 503 -6.30 41.42 -0.52
CA ILE A 503 -7.12 42.63 -0.62
C ILE A 503 -6.74 43.35 -1.91
N GLN A 504 -7.59 43.25 -2.93
CA GLN A 504 -7.75 44.34 -3.90
C GLN A 504 -9.12 44.97 -3.64
N LEU A 505 -9.08 46.22 -3.19
CA LEU A 505 -10.20 47.15 -3.33
C LEU A 505 -10.41 47.43 -4.84
N PRO A 506 -11.62 47.82 -5.27
CA PRO A 506 -11.88 48.10 -6.68
C PRO A 506 -10.97 49.20 -7.23
N ALA A 507 -10.34 48.94 -8.37
CA ALA A 507 -9.55 49.91 -9.13
C ALA A 507 -10.48 51.01 -9.71
N PRO A 508 -10.06 52.29 -9.75
CA PRO A 508 -8.84 52.71 -10.45
C PRO A 508 -7.89 53.52 -9.55
N LEU A 509 -7.26 52.86 -8.58
CA LEU A 509 -6.27 53.44 -7.66
C LEU A 509 -5.15 52.44 -7.37
N VAL A 510 -4.10 52.91 -6.71
CA VAL A 510 -3.01 52.10 -6.13
C VAL A 510 -2.08 51.41 -7.16
N ASP A 511 -1.67 52.14 -8.21
CA ASP A 511 -0.35 51.91 -8.80
C ASP A 511 0.70 52.22 -7.71
N GLY A 512 1.55 51.25 -7.35
CA GLY A 512 2.70 51.44 -6.46
C GLY A 512 2.67 50.87 -5.03
N LEU A 513 1.63 50.18 -4.54
CA LEU A 513 1.58 49.67 -3.14
C LEU A 513 1.01 48.23 -3.00
N LEU A 514 1.84 47.22 -3.27
CA LEU A 514 1.57 45.79 -2.99
C LEU A 514 2.32 45.28 -1.74
N THR A 515 2.16 45.95 -0.60
CA THR A 515 2.93 45.67 0.63
C THR A 515 2.11 45.09 1.79
N GLY A 516 0.79 44.97 1.67
CA GLY A 516 -0.10 44.49 2.72
C GLY A 516 -0.58 43.05 2.54
N ARG A 517 0.23 42.04 2.93
CA ARG A 517 -0.28 40.69 3.22
C ARG A 517 -0.88 40.70 4.64
N GLN A 518 -2.13 40.30 4.79
CA GLN A 518 -2.76 40.01 6.10
C GLN A 518 -3.27 38.59 6.10
N ASP A 519 -3.22 37.89 7.23
CA ASP A 519 -3.79 36.55 7.36
C ASP A 519 -5.33 36.59 7.36
N HIS A 520 -5.99 35.44 7.21
CA HIS A 520 -7.47 35.38 7.14
C HIS A 520 -8.09 35.57 8.53
N PRO A 521 -8.80 36.68 8.83
CA PRO A 521 -9.12 37.06 10.21
C PRO A 521 -10.11 36.13 10.96
N LEU A 522 -10.79 35.23 10.25
CA LEU A 522 -11.65 34.21 10.87
C LEU A 522 -10.90 32.90 11.19
N ASP A 523 -9.76 32.65 10.54
CA ASP A 523 -9.00 31.38 10.66
C ASP A 523 -7.64 31.58 11.34
N ARG A 524 -6.93 32.66 10.96
CA ARG A 524 -5.58 33.04 11.37
C ARG A 524 -5.61 34.48 11.88
N ASN A 525 -5.79 34.67 13.18
CA ASN A 525 -5.95 36.00 13.79
C ASN A 525 -5.11 36.18 15.06
N ASP A 526 -5.03 37.42 15.54
CA ASP A 526 -4.14 37.81 16.63
C ASP A 526 -4.47 37.13 17.98
N GLU A 527 -5.75 36.79 18.22
CA GLU A 527 -6.19 36.06 19.42
C GLU A 527 -5.82 34.58 19.37
N THR A 528 -5.92 33.96 18.19
CA THR A 528 -5.72 32.51 18.01
C THR A 528 -4.27 32.12 17.76
N HIS A 529 -3.51 32.95 17.04
CA HIS A 529 -2.16 32.67 16.50
C HIS A 529 -1.17 33.84 16.69
N GLY A 530 -1.56 34.94 17.35
CA GLY A 530 -0.80 36.20 17.41
C GLY A 530 0.13 36.36 18.62
N GLY A 531 0.75 35.29 19.11
CA GLY A 531 1.76 35.36 20.17
C GLY A 531 3.18 35.09 19.67
N LYS A 532 3.90 34.23 20.39
CA LYS A 532 5.22 33.71 19.99
C LYS A 532 5.16 32.21 19.77
N ASN A 533 5.85 31.76 18.73
CA ASN A 533 6.10 30.36 18.44
C ASN A 533 7.52 30.01 18.91
N ILE A 534 7.65 28.90 19.65
CA ILE A 534 8.91 28.40 20.20
C ILE A 534 9.23 27.07 19.54
N LEU A 535 10.47 26.90 19.08
CA LEU A 535 11.05 25.62 18.63
C LEU A 535 12.06 25.16 19.70
N TYR A 536 11.85 23.97 20.25
CA TYR A 536 12.62 23.44 21.39
C TYR A 536 13.67 22.41 20.92
N PHE A 537 14.90 22.50 21.43
CA PHE A 537 16.00 21.58 21.14
C PHE A 537 16.53 20.95 22.43
N GLY A 538 17.05 19.72 22.32
CA GLY A 538 17.63 18.93 23.40
C GLY A 538 17.28 17.45 23.24
N GLN A 539 17.87 16.56 24.05
CA GLN A 539 17.65 15.10 23.94
C GLN A 539 16.17 14.67 24.03
N ALA A 540 15.32 15.45 24.70
CA ALA A 540 13.88 15.19 24.83
C ALA A 540 13.03 15.74 23.67
N HIS A 541 13.62 16.40 22.67
CA HIS A 541 12.90 17.12 21.61
C HIS A 541 13.39 16.68 20.23
N GLN A 542 12.49 16.07 19.46
CA GLN A 542 12.81 15.34 18.22
C GLN A 542 12.62 16.24 16.99
N ASN A 543 13.64 17.01 16.61
CA ASN A 543 13.56 17.88 15.44
C ASN A 543 14.31 17.26 14.25
N TRP A 544 13.61 16.83 13.21
CA TRP A 544 14.21 16.18 12.04
C TRP A 544 13.38 16.34 10.77
N ILE A 545 14.01 16.15 9.61
CA ILE A 545 13.35 15.87 8.33
C ILE A 545 13.79 14.51 7.81
N GLN A 546 12.83 13.72 7.34
CA GLN A 546 13.03 12.39 6.78
C GLN A 546 12.93 12.49 5.26
N LEU A 547 14.05 12.23 4.58
CA LEU A 547 14.19 12.34 3.13
C LEU A 547 14.13 10.94 2.48
N PRO A 548 13.35 10.75 1.40
CA PRO A 548 13.24 9.50 0.66
C PRO A 548 14.40 9.34 -0.32
N ILE A 549 15.55 8.86 0.17
CA ILE A 549 16.76 8.69 -0.63
C ILE A 549 16.65 7.46 -1.51
N ILE A 550 16.87 7.59 -2.82
CA ILE A 550 16.87 6.45 -3.75
C ILE A 550 18.31 5.97 -3.99
N PRO A 551 18.64 4.70 -3.71
CA PRO A 551 19.92 4.10 -4.08
C PRO A 551 20.13 4.10 -5.60
N ALA A 552 21.33 4.48 -6.04
CA ALA A 552 21.68 4.52 -7.46
C ALA A 552 21.65 3.13 -8.10
N VAL A 553 20.83 2.96 -9.14
CA VAL A 553 20.66 1.67 -9.83
C VAL A 553 21.93 1.32 -10.60
N GLY A 554 22.68 0.33 -10.08
CA GLY A 554 23.92 -0.20 -10.67
C GLY A 554 25.22 0.54 -10.31
N GLY A 555 25.19 1.51 -9.40
CA GLY A 555 26.34 2.39 -9.13
C GLY A 555 27.49 1.73 -8.33
N GLN A 556 28.55 1.28 -8.99
CA GLN A 556 29.85 1.00 -8.32
C GLN A 556 30.55 2.31 -7.93
N ALA A 557 30.27 2.81 -6.73
CA ALA A 557 30.95 3.97 -6.16
C ALA A 557 32.29 3.58 -5.49
N ASN A 558 33.37 3.58 -6.27
CA ASN A 558 34.73 3.54 -5.71
C ASN A 558 35.15 4.95 -5.23
N GLY A 559 35.04 5.20 -3.93
CA GLY A 559 35.29 6.53 -3.35
C GLY A 559 35.61 6.56 -1.85
N THR A 560 36.09 5.45 -1.27
CA THR A 560 36.68 5.35 0.08
C THR A 560 35.94 6.06 1.23
N VAL A 561 35.16 5.38 2.06
CA VAL A 561 35.62 4.21 2.83
C VAL A 561 35.22 2.87 2.20
N ASN A 562 36.25 2.14 1.73
CA ASN A 562 36.27 0.72 1.35
C ASN A 562 34.98 0.13 0.79
N GLY A 563 34.87 0.15 -0.54
CA GLY A 563 33.76 -0.48 -1.24
C GLY A 563 33.76 -2.02 -1.15
N ALA A 564 32.54 -2.54 -1.22
CA ALA A 564 32.22 -3.88 -1.69
C ALA A 564 30.85 -3.80 -2.37
N GLY A 565 30.56 -4.70 -3.31
CA GLY A 565 29.18 -5.19 -3.39
C GLY A 565 28.93 -5.97 -2.11
N ALA A 566 27.91 -5.61 -1.33
CA ALA A 566 27.69 -6.08 0.05
C ALA A 566 28.04 -7.57 0.20
N ALA A 567 29.06 -7.87 0.99
CA ALA A 567 29.58 -9.23 1.06
C ALA A 567 28.50 -10.14 1.66
N ALA A 568 28.10 -11.13 0.87
CA ALA A 568 27.11 -12.12 1.25
C ALA A 568 27.53 -12.80 2.56
N LEU A 569 26.63 -12.85 3.54
CA LEU A 569 26.84 -13.65 4.77
C LEU A 569 27.08 -15.09 4.39
N LYS A 570 28.08 -15.73 5.00
CA LYS A 570 28.27 -17.17 4.92
C LYS A 570 27.35 -17.83 5.92
N ILE A 571 26.34 -18.55 5.45
CA ILE A 571 25.31 -19.16 6.29
C ILE A 571 25.40 -20.68 6.12
N ILE A 572 25.48 -21.39 7.24
CA ILE A 572 25.41 -22.85 7.25
C ILE A 572 24.08 -23.30 7.86
N ILE A 573 23.33 -24.09 7.09
CA ILE A 573 22.04 -24.67 7.48
C ILE A 573 22.26 -26.17 7.71
N VAL A 574 21.98 -26.67 8.91
CA VAL A 574 22.23 -28.07 9.29
C VAL A 574 20.92 -28.87 9.22
N GLY A 575 20.71 -29.58 8.11
CA GLY A 575 19.48 -30.31 7.81
C GLY A 575 18.74 -29.68 6.64
N ALA A 576 18.32 -30.51 5.69
CA ALA A 576 17.63 -30.09 4.47
C ALA A 576 16.15 -30.47 4.47
N GLY A 577 15.46 -30.35 5.61
CA GLY A 577 14.01 -30.57 5.73
C GLY A 577 13.18 -29.35 5.31
N ILE A 578 11.97 -29.20 5.88
CA ILE A 578 11.05 -28.11 5.53
C ILE A 578 11.55 -26.76 6.06
N ALA A 579 11.96 -26.69 7.32
CA ALA A 579 12.51 -25.49 7.95
C ALA A 579 13.82 -25.06 7.28
N GLY A 580 14.73 -26.00 7.05
CA GLY A 580 16.04 -25.75 6.44
C GLY A 580 15.94 -25.29 4.99
N LEU A 581 15.06 -25.91 4.19
CA LEU A 581 14.82 -25.46 2.81
C LEU A 581 14.05 -24.14 2.76
N THR A 582 13.10 -23.89 3.66
CA THR A 582 12.37 -22.61 3.71
C THR A 582 13.30 -21.48 4.17
N ALA A 583 14.12 -21.71 5.19
CA ALA A 583 15.16 -20.77 5.61
C ALA A 583 16.16 -20.50 4.47
N ALA A 584 16.61 -21.52 3.74
CA ALA A 584 17.46 -21.34 2.56
C ALA A 584 16.78 -20.51 1.46
N LEU A 585 15.49 -20.77 1.20
CA LEU A 585 14.70 -20.04 0.20
C LEU A 585 14.46 -18.57 0.58
N ALA A 586 14.25 -18.30 1.86
CA ALA A 586 14.07 -16.95 2.38
C ALA A 586 15.40 -16.18 2.43
N LEU A 587 16.47 -16.80 2.97
CA LEU A 587 17.80 -16.21 3.11
C LEU A 587 18.55 -16.06 1.77
N ARG A 588 18.18 -16.81 0.71
CA ARG A 588 18.76 -16.57 -0.62
C ARG A 588 18.21 -15.31 -1.28
N GLN A 589 17.00 -14.84 -0.96
CA GLN A 589 16.45 -13.64 -1.62
C GLN A 589 17.27 -12.37 -1.32
N PRO A 590 17.76 -12.13 -0.08
CA PRO A 590 18.78 -11.11 0.23
C PRO A 590 20.19 -11.35 -0.35
N GLY A 591 20.42 -12.45 -1.09
CA GLY A 591 21.68 -12.73 -1.78
C GLY A 591 22.81 -13.35 -0.94
N HIS A 592 22.50 -13.99 0.20
CA HIS A 592 23.50 -14.60 1.08
C HIS A 592 24.18 -15.86 0.47
N ASP A 593 25.39 -16.20 0.94
CA ASP A 593 26.17 -17.39 0.53
C ASP A 593 25.80 -18.55 1.47
N ILE A 594 24.96 -19.47 0.97
CA ILE A 594 24.29 -20.48 1.81
C ILE A 594 24.79 -21.88 1.47
N THR A 595 25.27 -22.59 2.48
CA THR A 595 25.59 -24.02 2.42
C THR A 595 24.63 -24.81 3.30
N ILE A 596 23.93 -25.79 2.73
CA ILE A 596 23.09 -26.72 3.48
C ILE A 596 23.87 -28.03 3.68
N LEU A 597 24.04 -28.44 4.94
CA LEU A 597 24.71 -29.67 5.35
C LEU A 597 23.66 -30.70 5.75
N GLU A 598 23.57 -31.81 5.03
CA GLU A 598 22.56 -32.84 5.22
C GLU A 598 23.21 -34.20 5.46
N GLN A 599 22.78 -34.93 6.48
CA GLN A 599 23.38 -36.21 6.87
C GLN A 599 23.06 -37.35 5.89
N THR A 600 21.93 -37.27 5.18
CA THR A 600 21.46 -38.28 4.22
C THR A 600 21.98 -38.01 2.80
N ARG A 601 21.76 -38.98 1.89
CA ARG A 601 22.06 -38.85 0.46
C ARG A 601 20.98 -38.11 -0.34
N MET A 602 19.87 -37.68 0.28
CA MET A 602 18.78 -36.94 -0.37
C MET A 602 18.21 -37.60 -1.65
N LYS A 603 18.23 -38.94 -1.72
CA LYS A 603 17.78 -39.74 -2.89
C LYS A 603 16.31 -40.14 -2.87
N SER A 604 15.71 -40.22 -1.68
CA SER A 604 14.29 -40.55 -1.47
C SER A 604 13.86 -39.86 -0.17
N GLU A 605 12.81 -39.05 -0.25
CA GLU A 605 12.27 -38.27 0.85
C GLU A 605 11.11 -38.99 1.53
N ILE A 606 10.89 -38.64 2.79
CA ILE A 606 10.12 -39.43 3.77
C ILE A 606 9.67 -38.53 4.94
N GLY A 607 8.95 -39.09 5.94
CA GLY A 607 8.14 -38.37 6.93
C GLY A 607 6.68 -38.24 6.47
N ALA A 608 5.72 -38.59 7.35
CA ALA A 608 4.29 -38.72 7.02
C ALA A 608 3.65 -37.47 6.38
N ALA A 609 2.46 -37.62 5.79
CA ALA A 609 1.76 -36.51 5.12
C ALA A 609 1.53 -35.31 6.04
N ILE A 610 1.39 -34.12 5.44
CA ILE A 610 1.35 -32.85 6.14
C ILE A 610 0.36 -31.88 5.49
N HIS A 611 -0.42 -31.17 6.31
CA HIS A 611 -1.29 -30.11 5.82
C HIS A 611 -0.64 -28.73 6.00
N VAL A 612 -0.69 -27.90 4.96
CA VAL A 612 -0.20 -26.52 4.98
C VAL A 612 -1.42 -25.62 5.09
N ALA A 613 -1.63 -25.06 6.29
CA ALA A 613 -2.73 -24.16 6.60
C ALA A 613 -2.47 -22.74 6.03
N PRO A 614 -3.49 -21.86 5.98
CA PRO A 614 -3.39 -20.56 5.31
C PRO A 614 -2.23 -19.65 5.76
N ASN A 615 -1.80 -19.72 7.02
CA ASN A 615 -0.60 -19.05 7.51
C ASN A 615 0.64 -19.42 6.67
N ALA A 616 0.95 -20.70 6.58
CA ALA A 616 2.11 -21.20 5.84
C ALA A 616 1.88 -21.12 4.32
N SER A 617 0.67 -21.32 3.81
CA SER A 617 0.36 -21.16 2.38
C SER A 617 0.61 -19.73 1.88
N LYS A 618 0.34 -18.69 2.70
CA LYS A 618 0.68 -17.30 2.38
C LYS A 618 2.19 -17.12 2.27
N ILE A 619 2.95 -17.64 3.23
CA ILE A 619 4.42 -17.54 3.23
C ILE A 619 5.02 -18.28 2.04
N LEU A 620 4.61 -19.53 1.77
CA LEU A 620 5.09 -20.28 0.61
C LEU A 620 4.79 -19.55 -0.71
N ARG A 621 3.57 -19.03 -0.90
CA ARG A 621 3.22 -18.23 -2.10
C ARG A 621 4.11 -16.98 -2.24
N LYS A 622 4.41 -16.26 -1.15
CA LYS A 622 5.35 -15.12 -1.15
C LYS A 622 6.79 -15.55 -1.53
N LEU A 623 7.21 -16.75 -1.11
CA LEU A 623 8.49 -17.35 -1.46
C LEU A 623 8.52 -18.02 -2.85
N GLY A 624 7.43 -17.96 -3.62
CA GLY A 624 7.34 -18.52 -4.98
C GLY A 624 6.90 -19.99 -5.06
N VAL A 625 6.51 -20.61 -3.95
CA VAL A 625 6.05 -22.00 -3.87
C VAL A 625 4.53 -22.06 -3.71
N ASP A 626 3.83 -22.57 -4.72
CA ASP A 626 2.37 -22.71 -4.70
C ASP A 626 1.98 -24.19 -4.69
N MET A 627 1.57 -24.70 -3.52
CA MET A 627 1.26 -26.13 -3.37
C MET A 627 0.05 -26.58 -4.19
N THR A 628 -0.85 -25.66 -4.58
CA THR A 628 -1.96 -25.97 -5.50
C THR A 628 -1.48 -26.44 -6.89
N LYS A 629 -0.23 -26.13 -7.26
CA LYS A 629 0.44 -26.56 -8.50
C LYS A 629 1.38 -27.75 -8.30
N ASN A 630 1.47 -28.29 -7.08
CA ASN A 630 2.40 -29.34 -6.68
C ASN A 630 1.64 -30.52 -6.01
N ARG A 631 0.59 -31.00 -6.70
CA ARG A 631 -0.18 -32.22 -6.37
C ARG A 631 -0.95 -32.21 -5.05
N ALA A 632 -1.10 -31.05 -4.42
CA ALA A 632 -1.79 -30.94 -3.14
C ALA A 632 -3.31 -30.96 -3.28
N SER A 633 -3.99 -31.68 -2.41
CA SER A 633 -5.46 -31.69 -2.36
C SER A 633 -5.95 -30.48 -1.57
N ILE A 634 -6.89 -29.71 -2.11
CA ILE A 634 -7.43 -28.52 -1.41
C ILE A 634 -8.42 -28.98 -0.34
N CYS A 635 -8.15 -28.64 0.93
CA CYS A 635 -9.01 -28.98 2.06
C CYS A 635 -10.32 -28.18 1.98
N LYS A 636 -11.44 -28.88 1.80
CA LYS A 636 -12.79 -28.28 1.70
C LYS A 636 -13.49 -28.15 3.06
N GLY A 637 -12.95 -28.77 4.12
CA GLY A 637 -13.62 -28.87 5.41
C GLY A 637 -13.09 -29.98 6.32
N LEU A 638 -13.72 -30.08 7.49
CA LEU A 638 -13.50 -31.12 8.48
C LEU A 638 -14.78 -31.96 8.67
N HIS A 639 -14.61 -33.27 8.80
CA HIS A 639 -15.62 -34.20 9.26
C HIS A 639 -15.14 -34.92 10.53
N GLU A 640 -15.89 -34.83 11.64
CA GLU A 640 -15.64 -35.60 12.86
C GLU A 640 -16.71 -36.69 13.02
N TYR A 641 -16.29 -37.92 13.32
CA TYR A 641 -17.14 -39.09 13.52
C TYR A 641 -16.98 -39.69 14.92
N GLY A 642 -18.05 -40.28 15.44
CA GLY A 642 -18.04 -41.11 16.64
C GLY A 642 -17.52 -42.53 16.41
N THR A 643 -17.32 -43.25 17.52
CA THR A 643 -17.02 -44.69 17.55
C THR A 643 -18.16 -45.54 16.99
N ASP A 644 -19.40 -45.05 17.09
CA ASP A 644 -20.60 -45.60 16.45
C ASP A 644 -20.63 -45.43 14.91
N GLY A 645 -19.71 -44.64 14.36
CA GLY A 645 -19.64 -44.30 12.94
C GLY A 645 -20.56 -43.17 12.51
N ALA A 646 -21.29 -42.53 13.44
CA ALA A 646 -22.12 -41.38 13.15
C ALA A 646 -21.26 -40.13 12.87
N LEU A 647 -21.71 -39.30 11.93
CA LEU A 647 -21.09 -38.01 11.62
C LEU A 647 -21.53 -36.98 12.67
N HIS A 648 -20.66 -36.68 13.62
CA HIS A 648 -20.93 -35.74 14.72
C HIS A 648 -20.75 -34.28 14.33
N MET A 649 -19.77 -33.97 13.48
CA MET A 649 -19.53 -32.60 13.02
C MET A 649 -19.18 -32.58 11.53
N LYS A 650 -19.79 -31.64 10.79
CA LYS A 650 -19.46 -31.34 9.40
C LYS A 650 -19.26 -29.84 9.22
N VAL A 651 -18.01 -29.42 9.07
CA VAL A 651 -17.65 -28.01 8.82
C VAL A 651 -17.11 -27.90 7.40
N ARG A 652 -17.79 -27.16 6.54
CA ARG A 652 -17.22 -26.68 5.28
C ARG A 652 -16.46 -25.39 5.57
N VAL A 653 -15.27 -25.23 4.98
CA VAL A 653 -14.48 -24.00 5.08
C VAL A 653 -14.18 -23.45 3.69
N GLU A 654 -13.95 -22.14 3.60
CA GLU A 654 -13.50 -21.46 2.38
C GLU A 654 -12.17 -20.74 2.70
N PRO A 655 -11.03 -21.45 2.78
CA PRO A 655 -9.80 -20.91 3.39
C PRO A 655 -9.26 -19.67 2.68
N GLU A 656 -9.36 -19.62 1.34
CA GLU A 656 -8.96 -18.44 0.57
C GLU A 656 -9.82 -17.20 0.90
N ARG A 657 -11.13 -17.37 1.10
CA ARG A 657 -12.03 -16.28 1.52
C ARG A 657 -11.83 -15.90 2.99
N MET A 658 -11.55 -16.87 3.86
CA MET A 658 -11.45 -16.67 5.31
C MET A 658 -10.09 -16.14 5.76
N ALA A 659 -9.01 -16.43 5.03
CA ALA A 659 -7.63 -16.13 5.46
C ALA A 659 -6.65 -15.78 4.31
N GLY A 660 -7.13 -15.60 3.08
CA GLY A 660 -6.33 -15.14 1.93
C GLY A 660 -5.47 -16.21 1.24
N ALA A 661 -5.52 -17.48 1.68
CA ALA A 661 -4.76 -18.57 1.07
C ALA A 661 -5.42 -19.95 1.30
N PRO A 662 -5.14 -20.95 0.44
CA PRO A 662 -5.76 -22.26 0.53
C PRO A 662 -5.17 -23.03 1.71
N TRP A 663 -6.01 -23.87 2.32
CA TRP A 663 -5.52 -24.94 3.17
C TRP A 663 -5.29 -26.16 2.27
N THR A 664 -4.04 -26.63 2.19
CA THR A 664 -3.66 -27.74 1.32
C THR A 664 -3.28 -28.97 2.13
N LEU A 665 -3.61 -30.15 1.59
CA LEU A 665 -3.29 -31.47 2.14
C LEU A 665 -2.22 -32.07 1.22
N ASN A 666 -1.02 -32.27 1.76
CA ASN A 666 0.19 -32.54 0.98
C ASN A 666 0.83 -33.84 1.43
N HIS A 667 1.38 -34.60 0.48
CA HIS A 667 2.42 -35.56 0.84
C HIS A 667 3.70 -34.79 1.18
N ARG A 668 4.39 -35.12 2.28
CA ARG A 668 5.58 -34.35 2.74
C ARG A 668 6.66 -34.26 1.66
N VAL A 669 6.88 -35.37 0.95
CA VAL A 669 7.79 -35.48 -0.20
C VAL A 669 7.50 -34.45 -1.29
N ASP A 670 6.22 -34.13 -1.54
CA ASP A 670 5.85 -33.22 -2.63
C ASP A 670 6.05 -31.75 -2.22
N LEU A 671 5.74 -31.40 -0.96
CA LEU A 671 6.09 -30.11 -0.35
C LEU A 671 7.61 -29.91 -0.30
N HIS A 672 8.34 -30.93 0.14
CA HIS A 672 9.80 -30.94 0.18
C HIS A 672 10.39 -30.78 -1.21
N THR A 673 9.91 -31.54 -2.20
CA THR A 673 10.36 -31.47 -3.59
C THR A 673 10.08 -30.08 -4.19
N ALA A 674 8.93 -29.48 -3.91
CA ALA A 674 8.60 -28.13 -4.36
C ALA A 674 9.53 -27.07 -3.74
N LEU A 675 9.77 -27.15 -2.43
CA LEU A 675 10.76 -26.32 -1.73
C LEU A 675 12.16 -26.51 -2.29
N LYS A 676 12.66 -27.75 -2.39
CA LYS A 676 13.98 -28.10 -2.94
C LYS A 676 14.16 -27.59 -4.37
N LYS A 677 13.12 -27.68 -5.20
CA LYS A 677 13.12 -27.14 -6.57
C LYS A 677 13.26 -25.62 -6.57
N ALA A 678 12.44 -24.90 -5.78
CA ALA A 678 12.53 -23.44 -5.68
C ALA A 678 13.86 -22.98 -5.07
N VAL A 679 14.37 -23.69 -4.06
CA VAL A 679 15.68 -23.45 -3.43
C VAL A 679 16.82 -23.59 -4.43
N LEU A 680 16.77 -24.55 -5.34
CA LEU A 680 17.81 -24.81 -6.33
C LEU A 680 17.60 -24.13 -7.69
N ASP A 681 16.50 -23.40 -7.89
CA ASP A 681 16.19 -22.75 -9.17
C ASP A 681 17.22 -21.65 -9.49
N PRO A 682 18.00 -21.75 -10.60
CA PRO A 682 18.97 -20.74 -11.00
C PRO A 682 18.31 -19.44 -11.51
N HIS A 683 17.01 -19.45 -11.79
CA HIS A 683 16.22 -18.28 -12.16
C HIS A 683 15.41 -17.70 -10.99
N GLY A 684 15.45 -18.33 -9.81
CA GLY A 684 14.89 -17.80 -8.58
C GLY A 684 15.66 -16.58 -8.04
N LYS A 685 15.07 -15.83 -7.11
CA LYS A 685 15.70 -14.66 -6.48
C LYS A 685 16.98 -15.05 -5.73
N GLY A 686 18.09 -14.38 -6.03
CA GLY A 686 19.41 -14.58 -5.43
C GLY A 686 20.12 -15.88 -5.82
N SER A 687 21.29 -16.16 -5.25
CA SER A 687 22.12 -17.32 -5.62
C SER A 687 21.51 -18.64 -5.11
N PRO A 688 21.55 -19.75 -5.88
CA PRO A 688 21.22 -21.08 -5.35
C PRO A 688 22.22 -21.52 -4.28
N PRO A 689 21.78 -22.16 -3.18
CA PRO A 689 22.67 -22.65 -2.13
C PRO A 689 23.37 -23.95 -2.54
N VAL A 690 24.51 -24.23 -1.91
CA VAL A 690 25.23 -25.50 -2.07
C VAL A 690 24.69 -26.52 -1.08
N ILE A 691 24.05 -27.60 -1.56
CA ILE A 691 23.60 -28.71 -0.70
C ILE A 691 24.67 -29.81 -0.68
N ARG A 692 25.22 -30.10 0.50
CA ARG A 692 26.15 -31.20 0.77
C ARG A 692 25.43 -32.34 1.49
N GLY A 693 25.11 -33.42 0.78
CA GLY A 693 24.67 -34.67 1.38
C GLY A 693 25.82 -35.43 2.06
N GLU A 694 25.48 -36.42 2.89
CA GLU A 694 26.42 -37.21 3.72
C GLU A 694 27.25 -36.36 4.72
N ALA A 695 26.88 -35.09 4.94
CA ALA A 695 27.57 -34.12 5.78
C ALA A 695 27.03 -34.11 7.22
N LYS A 696 27.15 -35.25 7.92
CA LYS A 696 26.71 -35.36 9.33
C LYS A 696 27.57 -34.48 10.25
N VAL A 697 26.99 -33.41 10.76
CA VAL A 697 27.57 -32.51 11.77
C VAL A 697 27.71 -33.23 13.11
N GLN A 698 28.89 -33.10 13.73
CA GLN A 698 29.23 -33.68 15.03
C GLN A 698 29.21 -32.65 16.16
N SER A 699 29.66 -31.42 15.91
CA SER A 699 29.68 -30.32 16.89
C SER A 699 29.60 -28.95 16.22
N VAL A 700 29.19 -27.93 16.99
CA VAL A 700 29.13 -26.53 16.55
C VAL A 700 29.71 -25.64 17.66
N ASP A 701 30.68 -24.80 17.31
CA ASP A 701 31.13 -23.66 18.11
C ASP A 701 30.28 -22.43 17.73
N CYS A 702 29.41 -22.03 18.65
CA CYS A 702 28.44 -20.97 18.45
C CYS A 702 29.06 -19.56 18.49
N GLU A 703 30.23 -19.38 19.12
CA GLU A 703 30.86 -18.07 19.27
C GLU A 703 31.78 -17.79 18.09
N GLU A 704 32.65 -18.76 17.77
CA GLU A 704 33.62 -18.66 16.67
C GLU A 704 33.02 -18.91 15.29
N GLY A 705 31.76 -19.37 15.21
CA GLY A 705 31.11 -19.63 13.94
C GLY A 705 31.66 -20.87 13.24
N VAL A 706 32.01 -21.94 13.96
CA VAL A 706 32.64 -23.16 13.37
C VAL A 706 31.79 -24.44 13.55
N VAL A 707 31.48 -25.12 12.46
CA VAL A 707 30.92 -26.49 12.42
C VAL A 707 32.06 -27.51 12.30
N THR A 708 31.91 -28.67 12.94
CA THR A 708 32.75 -29.86 12.70
C THR A 708 31.88 -31.02 12.20
N LEU A 709 32.25 -31.65 11.08
CA LEU A 709 31.64 -32.86 10.57
C LEU A 709 32.21 -34.12 11.23
N SER A 710 31.46 -35.21 11.21
CA SER A 710 31.90 -36.54 11.69
C SER A 710 33.12 -37.13 10.96
N THR A 711 33.52 -36.53 9.82
CA THR A 711 34.78 -36.81 9.10
C THR A 711 36.00 -36.11 9.69
N GLY A 712 35.82 -35.18 10.62
CA GLY A 712 36.85 -34.27 11.14
C GLY A 712 37.01 -32.96 10.34
N GLU A 713 36.27 -32.78 9.24
CA GLU A 713 36.26 -31.53 8.47
C GLU A 713 35.59 -30.39 9.26
N THR A 714 36.19 -29.19 9.25
CA THR A 714 35.63 -27.99 9.90
C THR A 714 35.24 -26.92 8.89
N LEU A 715 34.11 -26.24 9.12
CA LEU A 715 33.55 -25.19 8.25
C LEU A 715 33.23 -23.94 9.06
N LYS A 716 33.63 -22.74 8.58
CA LYS A 716 33.38 -21.46 9.26
C LYS A 716 32.32 -20.62 8.54
N ALA A 717 31.38 -20.06 9.30
CA ALA A 717 30.22 -19.29 8.83
C ALA A 717 29.88 -18.13 9.79
N ASP A 718 29.15 -17.13 9.28
CA ASP A 718 28.64 -15.99 10.03
C ASP A 718 27.39 -16.33 10.87
N LEU A 719 26.61 -17.33 10.44
CA LEU A 719 25.33 -17.78 11.03
C LEU A 719 25.12 -19.30 10.87
N PHE A 720 24.50 -19.94 11.87
CA PHE A 720 24.08 -21.35 11.87
C PHE A 720 22.59 -21.58 12.18
N THR A 721 21.97 -22.56 11.52
CA THR A 721 20.58 -23.03 11.77
C THR A 721 20.47 -24.58 11.74
N ARG A 722 19.36 -25.18 12.21
CA ARG A 722 19.18 -26.66 12.23
C ARG A 722 17.74 -27.18 12.02
N GLU A 723 17.59 -28.39 11.44
CA GLU A 723 16.38 -29.25 11.42
C GLU A 723 16.67 -30.79 11.54
N SER A 724 15.77 -31.64 11.00
CA SER A 724 15.72 -33.13 10.96
C SER A 724 14.71 -33.66 9.90
N ILE A 725 14.70 -34.98 9.60
CA ILE A 725 13.84 -35.62 8.56
C ILE A 725 13.23 -36.97 9.08
N GLU A 726 12.91 -37.93 8.19
CA GLU A 726 12.41 -39.31 8.44
C GLU A 726 10.95 -39.44 9.00
N ASP A 727 10.12 -40.48 8.80
CA ASP A 727 10.13 -41.65 7.88
C ASP A 727 8.70 -42.00 7.30
N ILE A 728 8.54 -42.90 6.29
CA ILE A 728 7.25 -43.46 5.75
C ILE A 728 7.43 -44.93 5.23
N PRO A 729 6.82 -45.52 4.13
CA PRO A 729 5.75 -45.18 3.12
C PRO A 729 4.57 -46.19 3.09
N GLU A 730 3.64 -46.19 2.12
CA GLU A 730 2.71 -45.18 1.56
C GLU A 730 1.57 -45.98 0.86
N ALA A 731 0.27 -45.66 1.04
CA ALA A 731 -0.82 -46.56 0.62
C ALA A 731 -2.14 -45.88 0.15
N ALA A 732 -2.98 -46.63 -0.60
CA ALA A 732 -4.27 -46.16 -1.14
C ALA A 732 -5.19 -47.28 -1.71
N GLU A 733 -6.43 -47.43 -1.21
CA GLU A 733 -7.66 -47.75 -2.00
C GLU A 733 -8.96 -47.54 -1.18
N ILE A 734 -9.07 -46.46 -0.40
CA ILE A 734 -10.37 -45.91 0.04
C ILE A 734 -10.34 -44.40 -0.20
N LEU A 735 -10.41 -44.05 -1.49
CA LEU A 735 -10.36 -42.69 -2.01
C LEU A 735 -11.55 -42.53 -2.96
N ASP A 736 -12.62 -41.93 -2.48
CA ASP A 736 -13.63 -41.36 -3.36
C ASP A 736 -13.04 -40.09 -3.98
N ALA A 737 -12.98 -40.03 -5.31
CA ALA A 737 -12.14 -39.08 -6.04
C ALA A 737 -12.51 -37.61 -5.81
N GLU A 738 -13.72 -37.32 -5.30
CA GLU A 738 -14.22 -35.96 -5.06
C GLU A 738 -14.08 -35.45 -3.59
N ASP A 739 -13.79 -36.34 -2.63
CA ASP A 739 -13.95 -36.09 -1.18
C ASP A 739 -12.66 -35.64 -0.44
N SER A 740 -12.18 -34.44 -0.78
CA SER A 740 -10.97 -33.82 -0.19
C SER A 740 -11.16 -33.20 1.22
N PHE A 741 -11.72 -33.98 2.16
CA PHE A 741 -11.96 -33.56 3.55
C PHE A 741 -10.99 -34.20 4.55
N LEU A 742 -10.64 -33.45 5.60
CA LEU A 742 -9.96 -34.00 6.78
C LEU A 742 -10.97 -34.77 7.64
N LYS A 743 -10.72 -36.06 7.86
CA LYS A 743 -11.60 -36.97 8.63
C LYS A 743 -10.94 -37.31 9.95
N ILE A 744 -11.63 -37.07 11.05
CA ILE A 744 -11.18 -37.43 12.40
C ILE A 744 -12.22 -38.35 13.03
N VAL A 745 -11.78 -39.45 13.64
CA VAL A 745 -12.61 -40.31 14.50
C VAL A 745 -12.04 -40.24 15.90
N ILE A 746 -12.88 -40.02 16.90
CA ILE A 746 -12.48 -39.80 18.30
C ILE A 746 -13.09 -40.92 19.16
N GLY A 747 -12.25 -41.59 19.95
CA GLY A 747 -12.65 -42.59 20.93
C GLY A 747 -12.58 -42.05 22.36
N ASP A 748 -13.41 -42.62 23.24
CA ASP A 748 -13.59 -42.14 24.62
C ASP A 748 -12.33 -42.27 25.50
N LYS A 749 -11.37 -43.09 25.09
CA LYS A 749 -10.15 -43.41 25.85
C LYS A 749 -8.90 -42.63 25.38
N GLN A 750 -9.09 -41.47 24.76
CA GLN A 750 -8.03 -40.61 24.15
C GLN A 750 -7.40 -41.18 22.85
N GLU A 751 -7.89 -42.33 22.39
CA GLU A 751 -7.67 -42.85 21.04
C GLU A 751 -8.30 -41.91 20.00
N ARG A 752 -7.62 -41.69 18.87
CA ARG A 752 -8.16 -40.93 17.73
C ARG A 752 -7.42 -41.28 16.43
N THR A 753 -8.14 -41.32 15.32
CA THR A 753 -7.56 -41.53 13.98
C THR A 753 -7.78 -40.30 13.12
N ILE A 754 -6.72 -39.79 12.49
CA ILE A 754 -6.74 -38.64 11.58
C ILE A 754 -6.44 -39.16 10.18
N MET A 755 -7.34 -38.90 9.23
CA MET A 755 -7.30 -39.48 7.87
C MET A 755 -7.57 -38.41 6.83
N TYR A 756 -6.78 -38.36 5.76
CA TYR A 756 -7.00 -37.39 4.67
C TYR A 756 -6.31 -37.77 3.35
N PRO A 757 -6.91 -37.42 2.21
CA PRO A 757 -6.31 -37.63 0.90
C PRO A 757 -5.16 -36.65 0.63
N CYS A 758 -4.19 -37.12 -0.15
CA CYS A 758 -3.02 -36.39 -0.66
C CYS A 758 -2.80 -36.78 -2.13
N ARG A 759 -1.87 -36.09 -2.82
CA ARG A 759 -1.47 -36.41 -4.20
C ARG A 759 -2.66 -36.46 -5.15
N ASP A 760 -3.33 -35.32 -5.35
CA ASP A 760 -4.49 -35.25 -6.26
C ASP A 760 -5.59 -36.27 -5.91
N ASN A 761 -5.81 -36.52 -4.61
CA ASN A 761 -6.66 -37.59 -4.06
C ASN A 761 -6.24 -39.03 -4.45
N THR A 762 -4.95 -39.31 -4.71
CA THR A 762 -4.44 -40.66 -5.06
C THR A 762 -3.70 -41.39 -3.92
N THR A 763 -3.35 -40.72 -2.82
CA THR A 763 -2.77 -41.32 -1.61
C THR A 763 -3.66 -41.05 -0.39
N LEU A 764 -3.91 -42.04 0.48
CA LEU A 764 -4.64 -41.82 1.75
C LEU A 764 -3.68 -41.84 2.94
N ASN A 765 -3.51 -40.71 3.62
CA ASN A 765 -2.80 -40.65 4.89
C ASN A 765 -3.70 -41.13 6.03
N VAL A 766 -3.16 -41.94 6.93
CA VAL A 766 -3.83 -42.43 8.16
C VAL A 766 -2.84 -42.32 9.32
N VAL A 767 -3.20 -41.54 10.35
CA VAL A 767 -2.43 -41.41 11.60
C VAL A 767 -3.32 -41.87 12.75
N ALA A 768 -2.90 -42.92 13.44
CA ALA A 768 -3.58 -43.46 14.61
C ALA A 768 -2.83 -43.02 15.88
N VAL A 769 -3.50 -42.32 16.78
CA VAL A 769 -2.94 -41.83 18.04
C VAL A 769 -3.69 -42.44 19.21
N CYS A 770 -2.96 -43.03 20.16
CA CYS A 770 -3.50 -43.61 21.38
C CYS A 770 -2.61 -43.23 22.58
N SER A 771 -3.08 -43.50 23.79
CA SER A 771 -2.25 -43.38 25.00
C SER A 771 -1.52 -44.70 25.26
N ASP A 772 -0.30 -44.64 25.80
CA ASP A 772 0.46 -45.81 26.29
C ASP A 772 -0.36 -46.70 27.25
N LYS A 773 -1.41 -46.17 27.89
CA LYS A 773 -2.31 -46.91 28.79
C LYS A 773 -3.31 -47.84 28.10
N VAL A 774 -3.53 -47.68 26.80
CA VAL A 774 -4.54 -48.43 26.01
C VAL A 774 -3.94 -49.11 24.78
N MET A 775 -2.71 -48.76 24.44
CA MET A 775 -1.90 -49.42 23.40
C MET A 775 -1.62 -50.88 23.77
N ASN A 776 -1.77 -51.79 22.82
CA ASN A 776 -1.55 -53.23 23.02
C ASN A 776 -0.11 -53.69 22.69
N GLU A 777 0.80 -52.75 22.40
CA GLU A 777 2.20 -52.98 22.03
C GLU A 777 3.13 -52.08 22.87
N GLU A 778 4.38 -52.49 23.10
CA GLU A 778 5.38 -51.63 23.78
C GLU A 778 6.09 -50.72 22.76
N SER A 779 6.13 -49.42 23.03
CA SER A 779 6.81 -48.42 22.19
C SER A 779 8.16 -48.01 22.76
N SER A 780 9.14 -47.79 21.89
CA SER A 780 10.49 -47.33 22.22
C SER A 780 10.69 -45.84 21.91
N GLN A 781 11.87 -45.30 22.22
CA GLN A 781 12.27 -43.95 21.79
C GLN A 781 12.66 -43.87 20.30
N SER A 782 12.54 -44.96 19.53
CA SER A 782 12.82 -44.97 18.09
C SER A 782 11.65 -44.37 17.30
N TRP A 783 11.97 -43.57 16.28
CA TRP A 783 11.00 -43.08 15.29
C TRP A 783 10.78 -44.07 14.12
N GLN A 784 11.57 -45.14 14.06
CA GLN A 784 11.54 -46.17 13.01
C GLN A 784 11.10 -47.54 13.53
N GLN A 785 10.41 -47.60 14.67
CA GLN A 785 9.86 -48.87 15.15
C GLN A 785 8.69 -49.27 14.23
N ALA A 786 8.78 -50.45 13.61
CA ALA A 786 7.63 -51.07 12.97
C ALA A 786 6.64 -51.49 14.07
N GLY A 787 5.40 -51.03 13.96
CA GLY A 787 4.30 -51.45 14.83
C GLY A 787 3.63 -52.72 14.32
N ASN A 788 2.95 -53.44 15.21
CA ASN A 788 2.19 -54.62 14.88
C ASN A 788 0.76 -54.26 14.45
N VAL A 789 0.36 -54.73 13.26
CA VAL A 789 -0.97 -54.48 12.68
C VAL A 789 -2.10 -55.06 13.53
N GLN A 790 -1.90 -56.24 14.13
CA GLN A 790 -2.92 -56.87 14.99
C GLN A 790 -3.07 -56.10 16.31
N ASP A 791 -1.98 -55.59 16.91
CA ASP A 791 -2.04 -54.76 18.12
C ASP A 791 -2.61 -53.37 17.86
N MET A 792 -2.32 -52.79 16.69
CA MET A 792 -2.98 -51.56 16.24
C MET A 792 -4.50 -51.79 16.09
N VAL A 793 -4.94 -52.86 15.42
CA VAL A 793 -6.38 -53.17 15.29
C VAL A 793 -7.02 -53.47 16.65
N ARG A 794 -6.34 -54.18 17.56
CA ARG A 794 -6.80 -54.39 18.96
C ARG A 794 -6.98 -53.06 19.70
N THR A 795 -6.04 -52.15 19.56
CA THR A 795 -6.04 -50.84 20.24
C THR A 795 -7.22 -49.97 19.78
N PHE A 796 -7.63 -50.09 18.51
CA PHE A 796 -8.76 -49.35 17.93
C PHE A 796 -10.03 -50.23 17.75
N GLN A 797 -10.21 -51.28 18.55
CA GLN A 797 -11.35 -52.22 18.43
C GLN A 797 -12.73 -51.58 18.65
N GLU A 798 -12.79 -50.44 19.35
CA GLU A 798 -14.04 -49.70 19.63
C GLU A 798 -14.39 -48.72 18.49
N PHE A 799 -13.51 -48.55 17.49
CA PHE A 799 -13.74 -47.64 16.36
C PHE A 799 -14.64 -48.30 15.31
N PRO A 800 -15.25 -47.53 14.40
CA PRO A 800 -16.16 -48.08 13.40
C PRO A 800 -15.49 -49.18 12.56
N ALA A 801 -16.25 -50.21 12.17
CA ALA A 801 -15.72 -51.37 11.45
C ALA A 801 -14.94 -51.00 10.16
N TRP A 802 -15.27 -49.88 9.51
CA TRP A 802 -14.54 -49.37 8.35
C TRP A 802 -13.16 -48.79 8.71
N VAL A 803 -12.97 -48.21 9.90
CA VAL A 803 -11.67 -47.78 10.42
C VAL A 803 -10.82 -49.01 10.75
N GLN A 804 -11.38 -50.00 11.43
CA GLN A 804 -10.70 -51.27 11.71
C GLN A 804 -10.25 -51.95 10.41
N THR A 805 -11.11 -51.92 9.39
CA THR A 805 -10.79 -52.44 8.04
C THR A 805 -9.62 -51.67 7.40
N LEU A 806 -9.58 -50.33 7.51
CA LEU A 806 -8.42 -49.53 7.05
C LEU A 806 -7.13 -49.91 7.78
N LEU A 807 -7.16 -49.92 9.12
CA LEU A 807 -5.99 -50.22 9.95
C LEU A 807 -5.46 -51.64 9.68
N SER A 808 -6.35 -52.62 9.46
CA SER A 808 -5.99 -54.00 9.12
C SER A 808 -5.28 -54.18 7.77
N ARG A 809 -5.36 -53.17 6.88
CA ARG A 809 -4.69 -53.16 5.56
C ARG A 809 -3.32 -52.47 5.58
N ALA A 810 -2.86 -51.96 6.72
CA ALA A 810 -1.49 -51.46 6.84
C ALA A 810 -0.49 -52.63 6.70
N GLU A 811 0.47 -52.55 5.77
CA GLU A 811 1.46 -53.61 5.59
C GLU A 811 2.59 -53.54 6.64
N SER A 812 3.04 -52.32 6.96
CA SER A 812 4.08 -52.03 7.94
C SER A 812 3.84 -50.65 8.58
N PRO A 813 2.93 -50.54 9.57
CA PRO A 813 2.67 -49.25 10.21
C PRO A 813 3.90 -48.79 11.00
N GLY A 814 4.23 -47.51 10.93
CA GLY A 814 5.22 -46.90 11.82
C GLY A 814 4.62 -46.66 13.20
N LEU A 815 5.38 -46.96 14.25
CA LEU A 815 5.06 -46.69 15.64
C LEU A 815 6.15 -45.79 16.24
N TRP A 816 5.76 -44.66 16.83
CA TRP A 816 6.67 -43.74 17.50
C TRP A 816 5.97 -43.03 18.66
N GLN A 817 6.74 -42.70 19.70
CA GLN A 817 6.20 -42.01 20.88
C GLN A 817 6.05 -40.52 20.64
N LEU A 818 4.85 -39.99 20.84
CA LEU A 818 4.63 -38.55 20.91
C LEU A 818 5.23 -38.00 22.21
N ARG A 819 6.07 -36.98 22.09
CA ARG A 819 6.73 -36.32 23.23
C ARG A 819 6.28 -34.87 23.34
N ASP A 820 6.12 -34.41 24.57
CA ASP A 820 5.76 -33.04 24.92
C ASP A 820 6.88 -32.43 25.77
N GLN A 821 7.12 -31.14 25.62
CA GLN A 821 8.14 -30.38 26.34
C GLN A 821 7.64 -28.96 26.60
N GLU A 822 8.04 -28.36 27.71
CA GLU A 822 7.77 -26.92 27.91
C GLU A 822 8.52 -26.06 26.88
N PRO A 823 7.98 -24.89 26.50
CA PRO A 823 8.65 -23.98 25.57
C PRO A 823 10.10 -23.70 25.96
N LEU A 824 11.01 -23.84 25.01
CA LEU A 824 12.43 -23.56 25.24
C LEU A 824 12.63 -22.07 25.51
N LYS A 825 13.19 -21.75 26.69
CA LYS A 825 13.33 -20.37 27.19
C LYS A 825 14.24 -19.47 26.37
N ASP A 826 15.07 -20.06 25.52
CA ASP A 826 15.96 -19.37 24.58
C ASP A 826 16.19 -20.28 23.37
N TRP A 827 16.26 -19.71 22.17
CA TRP A 827 16.60 -20.42 20.92
C TRP A 827 17.99 -20.01 20.40
N VAL A 828 18.62 -19.00 21.01
CA VAL A 828 19.80 -18.31 20.47
C VAL A 828 21.02 -18.55 21.35
N LYS A 829 22.15 -18.87 20.72
CA LYS A 829 23.45 -18.89 21.39
C LYS A 829 24.52 -18.40 20.43
N GLY A 830 25.25 -17.34 20.77
CA GLY A 830 26.22 -16.70 19.88
C GLY A 830 25.63 -16.41 18.50
N ARG A 831 26.18 -17.06 17.47
CA ARG A 831 25.78 -17.05 16.05
C ARG A 831 24.83 -18.19 15.63
N CYS A 832 24.32 -18.98 16.58
CA CYS A 832 23.41 -20.10 16.33
C CYS A 832 21.98 -19.76 16.73
N ILE A 833 21.03 -20.23 15.93
CA ILE A 833 19.62 -20.32 16.31
C ILE A 833 19.05 -21.70 15.96
N ILE A 834 18.21 -22.24 16.82
CA ILE A 834 17.38 -23.43 16.54
C ILE A 834 16.02 -22.98 15.98
N ILE A 835 15.48 -23.73 15.01
CA ILE A 835 14.20 -23.46 14.34
C ILE A 835 13.40 -24.77 14.14
N GLY A 836 12.11 -24.66 13.85
CA GLY A 836 11.21 -25.80 13.69
C GLY A 836 11.13 -26.65 14.96
N ASP A 837 11.02 -27.97 14.80
CA ASP A 837 10.88 -28.90 15.93
C ASP A 837 12.03 -28.81 16.94
N ALA A 838 13.25 -28.43 16.51
CA ALA A 838 14.37 -28.21 17.41
C ALA A 838 14.13 -27.05 18.41
N ALA A 839 13.30 -26.07 18.04
CA ALA A 839 12.94 -24.90 18.85
C ALA A 839 11.63 -25.09 19.64
N HIS A 840 10.62 -25.72 19.02
CA HIS A 840 9.25 -25.74 19.54
C HIS A 840 8.46 -27.02 19.24
N ALA A 841 9.13 -28.20 19.23
CA ALA A 841 8.46 -29.50 19.04
C ALA A 841 7.12 -29.60 19.79
N MET A 842 6.06 -29.91 19.05
CA MET A 842 4.68 -29.85 19.51
C MET A 842 3.89 -31.10 19.11
N LEU A 843 2.86 -31.42 19.89
CA LEU A 843 2.00 -32.57 19.58
C LEU A 843 1.21 -32.34 18.27
N PRO A 844 1.02 -33.37 17.44
CA PRO A 844 0.61 -33.21 16.03
C PRO A 844 -0.87 -32.84 15.82
N HIS A 845 -1.66 -32.66 16.87
CA HIS A 845 -3.13 -32.61 16.77
C HIS A 845 -3.67 -31.38 16.02
N GLN A 846 -2.96 -30.25 16.08
CA GLN A 846 -3.26 -29.07 15.26
C GLN A 846 -2.58 -29.09 13.87
N GLY A 847 -1.69 -30.06 13.64
CA GLY A 847 -0.85 -30.16 12.44
C GLY A 847 -0.06 -28.88 12.12
N GLN A 848 0.37 -28.13 13.14
CA GLN A 848 1.03 -26.83 12.97
C GLN A 848 2.57 -26.89 12.94
N GLY A 849 3.23 -27.99 13.33
CA GLY A 849 4.70 -28.06 13.43
C GLY A 849 5.43 -27.56 12.17
N GLY A 850 5.14 -28.15 11.00
CA GLY A 850 5.72 -27.70 9.73
C GLY A 850 5.25 -26.31 9.27
N ALA A 851 4.07 -25.84 9.71
CA ALA A 851 3.63 -24.48 9.43
C ALA A 851 4.41 -23.45 10.26
N GLN A 852 4.66 -23.73 11.55
CA GLN A 852 5.52 -22.91 12.42
C GLN A 852 6.98 -22.94 11.96
N ALA A 853 7.47 -24.07 11.46
CA ALA A 853 8.79 -24.16 10.83
C ALA A 853 8.93 -23.28 9.57
N ILE A 854 7.86 -23.16 8.76
CA ILE A 854 7.81 -22.24 7.60
C ILE A 854 7.80 -20.77 8.08
N GLU A 855 7.06 -20.45 9.14
CA GLU A 855 7.07 -19.10 9.75
C GLU A 855 8.45 -18.74 10.33
N ASP A 856 9.21 -19.68 10.90
CA ASP A 856 10.58 -19.43 11.37
C ASP A 856 11.56 -19.14 10.21
N GLY A 857 11.45 -19.90 9.12
CA GLY A 857 12.30 -19.72 7.93
C GLY A 857 12.09 -18.36 7.26
N GLU A 858 10.85 -17.90 7.16
CA GLU A 858 10.54 -16.53 6.69
C GLU A 858 11.04 -15.46 7.66
N ALA A 859 10.87 -15.66 8.98
CA ALA A 859 11.36 -14.71 9.97
C ALA A 859 12.89 -14.49 9.87
N LEU A 860 13.66 -15.56 9.65
CA LEU A 860 15.09 -15.43 9.39
C LEU A 860 15.39 -14.57 8.17
N GLY A 861 14.77 -14.84 7.02
CA GLY A 861 14.94 -14.01 5.82
C GLY A 861 14.54 -12.55 6.04
N ALA A 862 13.40 -12.31 6.70
CA ALA A 862 12.84 -10.99 6.94
C ALA A 862 13.68 -10.13 7.90
N PHE A 863 14.39 -10.73 8.86
CA PHE A 863 15.25 -10.00 9.80
C PHE A 863 16.72 -9.93 9.39
N PHE A 864 17.22 -10.85 8.56
CA PHE A 864 18.60 -10.81 8.04
C PHE A 864 18.78 -10.01 6.74
N GLU A 865 17.69 -9.56 6.11
CA GLU A 865 17.70 -8.78 4.86
C GLU A 865 18.70 -7.61 4.82
N ALA A 866 18.88 -6.90 5.94
CA ALA A 866 19.79 -5.76 6.05
C ALA A 866 21.19 -6.09 6.64
N VAL A 867 21.49 -7.37 6.89
CA VAL A 867 22.72 -7.81 7.57
C VAL A 867 23.78 -8.25 6.55
N VAL A 868 24.98 -7.68 6.66
CA VAL A 868 26.09 -7.87 5.71
C VAL A 868 27.33 -8.49 6.37
N SER A 869 28.13 -9.22 5.60
CA SER A 869 29.38 -9.84 6.08
C SER A 869 30.56 -8.85 6.06
N PRO A 870 31.54 -8.96 7.00
CA PRO A 870 31.52 -9.78 8.20
C PRO A 870 30.65 -9.13 9.30
N ALA A 871 29.61 -9.83 9.73
CA ALA A 871 28.76 -9.35 10.82
C ALA A 871 29.42 -9.64 12.18
N SER A 872 29.47 -8.65 13.06
CA SER A 872 29.94 -8.84 14.43
C SER A 872 29.04 -9.83 15.18
N LEU A 873 29.59 -10.49 16.20
CA LEU A 873 28.82 -11.42 17.05
C LEU A 873 27.60 -10.71 17.66
N GLU A 874 27.77 -9.46 18.08
CA GLU A 874 26.73 -8.62 18.66
C GLU A 874 25.59 -8.32 17.67
N VAL A 875 25.91 -7.99 16.41
CA VAL A 875 24.91 -7.75 15.36
C VAL A 875 24.13 -9.03 15.08
N VAL A 876 24.81 -10.15 14.84
CA VAL A 876 24.13 -11.44 14.58
C VAL A 876 23.27 -11.85 15.78
N ASN A 877 23.80 -11.75 17.00
CA ASN A 877 23.06 -12.14 18.21
C ASN A 877 21.84 -11.25 18.47
N THR A 878 21.92 -9.95 18.16
CA THR A 878 20.80 -9.01 18.28
C THR A 878 19.68 -9.36 17.30
N VAL A 879 20.02 -9.61 16.03
CA VAL A 879 19.04 -9.99 15.00
C VAL A 879 18.43 -11.37 15.29
N LEU A 880 19.23 -12.32 15.78
CA LEU A 880 18.71 -13.62 16.24
C LEU A 880 17.76 -13.49 17.44
N LYS A 881 18.05 -12.60 18.39
CA LYS A 881 17.14 -12.29 19.51
C LYS A 881 15.84 -11.62 19.06
N ASP A 882 15.89 -10.82 18.02
CA ASP A 882 14.70 -10.24 17.39
C ASP A 882 13.83 -11.32 16.71
N VAL A 883 14.45 -12.27 16.00
CA VAL A 883 13.76 -13.46 15.44
C VAL A 883 13.17 -14.33 16.54
N PHE A 884 13.90 -14.56 17.64
CA PHE A 884 13.37 -15.26 18.81
C PHE A 884 12.17 -14.52 19.41
N ALA A 885 12.28 -13.21 19.68
CA ALA A 885 11.23 -12.44 20.34
C ALA A 885 9.91 -12.41 19.54
N VAL A 886 9.98 -12.30 18.20
CA VAL A 886 8.78 -12.30 17.34
C VAL A 886 8.15 -13.69 17.20
N ARG A 887 8.95 -14.77 17.25
CA ARG A 887 8.47 -16.14 17.06
C ARG A 887 8.05 -16.84 18.36
N TYR A 888 8.76 -16.59 19.46
CA TYR A 888 8.64 -17.36 20.70
C TYR A 888 7.22 -17.39 21.27
N GLU A 889 6.58 -16.22 21.45
CA GLU A 889 5.22 -16.14 21.98
C GLU A 889 4.23 -16.94 21.12
N ARG A 890 4.29 -16.72 19.79
CA ARG A 890 3.39 -17.34 18.82
C ARG A 890 3.56 -18.86 18.77
N ALA A 891 4.80 -19.34 18.66
CA ALA A 891 5.10 -20.77 18.65
C ALA A 891 4.70 -21.43 19.98
N SER A 892 4.96 -20.78 21.13
CA SER A 892 4.59 -21.28 22.47
C SER A 892 3.08 -21.38 22.67
N ILE A 893 2.31 -20.41 22.16
CA ILE A 893 0.83 -20.44 22.21
C ILE A 893 0.30 -21.61 21.36
N VAL A 894 0.81 -21.81 20.15
CA VAL A 894 0.42 -22.94 19.26
C VAL A 894 0.82 -24.29 19.87
N GLN A 895 2.01 -24.39 20.47
CA GLN A 895 2.46 -25.57 21.22
C GLN A 895 1.52 -25.88 22.40
N SER A 896 1.11 -24.85 23.17
CA SER A 896 0.16 -24.97 24.29
C SER A 896 -1.25 -25.38 23.85
N PHE A 897 -1.76 -24.85 22.73
CA PHE A 897 -3.04 -25.31 22.17
C PHE A 897 -2.97 -26.76 21.67
N SER A 898 -1.85 -27.16 21.06
CA SER A 898 -1.59 -28.54 20.64
C SER A 898 -1.56 -29.50 21.84
N ARG A 899 -0.92 -29.11 22.95
CA ARG A 899 -1.00 -29.81 24.26
C ARG A 899 -2.43 -29.90 24.79
N THR A 900 -3.18 -28.80 24.71
CA THR A 900 -4.57 -28.73 25.18
C THR A 900 -5.50 -29.66 24.40
N GLN A 901 -5.23 -29.91 23.12
CA GLN A 901 -5.97 -30.90 22.31
C GLN A 901 -5.59 -32.36 22.60
N ALA A 902 -4.39 -32.63 23.12
CA ALA A 902 -3.97 -33.99 23.48
C ALA A 902 -4.80 -34.54 24.64
N MET A 903 -5.13 -33.67 25.60
CA MET A 903 -5.86 -33.98 26.82
C MET A 903 -7.28 -34.53 26.56
N PRO A 904 -7.83 -35.37 27.46
CA PRO A 904 -9.20 -35.85 27.35
C PRO A 904 -10.20 -34.67 27.32
N PRO A 905 -11.28 -34.78 26.53
CA PRO A 905 -12.36 -33.81 26.56
C PRO A 905 -13.01 -33.75 27.95
N SER A 906 -13.29 -32.54 28.42
CA SER A 906 -14.09 -32.35 29.64
C SER A 906 -15.55 -32.74 29.35
N GLU A 907 -16.20 -33.45 30.28
CA GLU A 907 -17.62 -33.82 30.18
C GLU A 907 -18.48 -32.62 29.76
N SER A 908 -19.02 -32.67 28.53
CA SER A 908 -19.99 -31.68 28.09
C SER A 908 -21.37 -32.05 28.65
N LYS A 909 -22.16 -31.04 29.04
CA LYS A 909 -23.56 -31.23 29.45
C LYS A 909 -24.39 -31.66 28.24
N GLY A 910 -24.39 -32.95 27.95
CA GLY A 910 -25.05 -33.52 26.77
C GLY A 910 -24.54 -34.89 26.33
N GLY A 911 -23.50 -35.46 26.97
CA GLY A 911 -23.06 -36.83 26.69
C GLY A 911 -22.29 -37.04 25.38
N HIS A 912 -21.93 -35.95 24.67
CA HIS A 912 -21.11 -36.02 23.46
C HIS A 912 -19.71 -35.45 23.71
N VAL A 913 -18.72 -36.25 23.33
CA VAL A 913 -17.29 -35.94 23.40
C VAL A 913 -16.91 -35.09 22.19
N THR A 914 -16.80 -33.77 22.36
CA THR A 914 -16.44 -32.85 21.28
C THR A 914 -14.99 -32.37 21.39
N ASN A 915 -14.37 -32.16 20.22
CA ASN A 915 -13.05 -31.55 20.12
C ASN A 915 -13.10 -30.10 20.63
N ARG A 916 -12.09 -29.67 21.43
CA ARG A 916 -12.17 -28.39 22.17
C ARG A 916 -12.21 -27.18 21.23
N ASN A 917 -13.39 -26.55 21.16
CA ASN A 917 -13.73 -25.27 20.53
C ASN A 917 -12.78 -24.77 19.41
N SER A 918 -12.91 -25.34 18.21
CA SER A 918 -12.10 -25.00 17.03
C SER A 918 -12.08 -23.51 16.66
N LYS A 919 -13.15 -22.77 17.00
CA LYS A 919 -13.25 -21.32 16.82
C LYS A 919 -12.17 -20.54 17.59
N GLN A 920 -11.64 -21.05 18.71
CA GLN A 920 -10.68 -20.32 19.54
C GLN A 920 -9.24 -20.35 18.98
N PHE A 921 -8.84 -21.44 18.33
CA PHE A 921 -7.46 -21.59 17.82
C PHE A 921 -7.31 -21.37 16.31
N MET A 922 -8.36 -21.50 15.49
CA MET A 922 -8.26 -21.23 14.05
C MET A 922 -7.73 -19.83 13.73
N PRO A 923 -8.14 -18.74 14.43
CA PRO A 923 -7.54 -17.42 14.23
C PRO A 923 -6.02 -17.42 14.46
N TRP A 924 -5.52 -18.04 15.52
CA TRP A 924 -4.07 -18.16 15.76
C TRP A 924 -3.36 -18.96 14.66
N ASN A 925 -3.94 -20.08 14.23
CA ASN A 925 -3.36 -20.96 13.23
C ASN A 925 -3.41 -20.38 11.80
N TRP A 926 -4.31 -19.44 11.47
CA TRP A 926 -4.49 -18.93 10.11
C TRP A 926 -4.03 -17.46 9.95
N ASN A 927 -4.03 -16.69 11.04
CA ASN A 927 -3.73 -15.25 11.02
C ASN A 927 -2.23 -14.96 11.25
N TYR A 928 -1.44 -15.16 10.19
CA TYR A 928 -0.06 -14.72 10.09
C TYR A 928 0.25 -14.30 8.66
N ASP A 929 0.86 -13.13 8.49
CA ASP A 929 1.14 -12.54 7.18
C ASP A 929 2.63 -12.22 6.96
N GLY A 930 3.50 -12.64 7.88
CA GLY A 930 4.96 -12.47 7.84
C GLY A 930 5.50 -11.90 9.15
N ALA A 931 6.78 -12.12 9.44
CA ALA A 931 7.35 -11.83 10.75
C ALA A 931 7.41 -10.33 11.08
N LYS A 932 7.71 -9.46 10.11
CA LYS A 932 7.71 -7.99 10.32
C LYS A 932 6.33 -7.48 10.72
N ASP A 933 5.29 -7.98 10.06
CA ASP A 933 3.89 -7.64 10.36
C ASP A 933 3.44 -8.22 11.72
N TRP A 934 3.80 -9.46 12.04
CA TRP A 934 3.53 -10.02 13.37
C TRP A 934 4.20 -9.21 14.49
N ARG A 935 5.45 -8.77 14.30
CA ARG A 935 6.15 -7.90 15.26
C ARG A 935 5.45 -6.55 15.44
N LYS A 936 4.85 -6.00 14.37
CA LYS A 936 4.02 -4.79 14.45
C LYS A 936 2.77 -5.03 15.31
N ARG A 937 2.02 -6.12 15.07
CA ARG A 937 0.84 -6.49 15.89
C ARG A 937 1.19 -6.70 17.37
N GLN A 938 2.36 -7.28 17.69
CA GLN A 938 2.82 -7.43 19.07
C GLN A 938 3.04 -6.07 19.75
N LYS A 939 3.71 -5.12 19.06
CA LYS A 939 3.92 -3.75 19.58
C LYS A 939 2.61 -2.99 19.80
N GLU A 940 1.60 -3.22 18.97
CA GLU A 940 0.27 -2.61 19.09
C GLU A 940 -0.63 -3.27 20.16
N GLY A 941 -0.18 -4.33 20.85
CA GLY A 941 -1.02 -5.10 21.77
C GLY A 941 -2.12 -5.91 21.09
N ARG A 942 -2.01 -6.13 19.76
CA ARG A 942 -3.03 -6.75 18.88
C ARG A 942 -2.69 -8.18 18.45
N ALA A 943 -1.49 -8.69 18.73
CA ALA A 943 -1.15 -10.09 18.50
C ALA A 943 -2.05 -11.02 19.34
N SER A 944 -2.36 -10.62 20.57
CA SER A 944 -3.38 -11.20 21.42
C SER A 944 -4.80 -10.89 20.92
N LEU A 945 -5.38 -11.83 20.16
CA LEU A 945 -6.80 -11.81 19.79
C LEU A 945 -7.70 -11.71 21.02
N ASN A 946 -8.50 -10.63 21.13
CA ASN A 946 -9.59 -10.52 22.10
C ASN A 946 -10.66 -11.58 21.80
N LEU A 947 -10.58 -12.73 22.48
CA LEU A 947 -11.58 -13.79 22.45
C LEU A 947 -12.82 -13.38 23.26
N GLY A 948 -13.65 -12.50 22.68
CA GLY A 948 -14.96 -12.19 23.27
C GLY A 948 -15.61 -10.88 22.81
N GLN A 949 -16.04 -10.81 21.54
CA GLN A 949 -17.17 -9.96 21.09
C GLN A 949 -17.53 -10.25 19.61
N SER A 950 -18.18 -11.38 19.35
CA SER A 950 -18.83 -11.64 18.06
C SER A 950 -19.98 -12.66 18.16
N ASP A 951 -20.81 -12.53 19.20
CA ASP A 951 -22.12 -13.19 19.29
C ASP A 951 -23.23 -12.13 19.15
N GLN A 952 -23.35 -11.59 17.92
CA GLN A 952 -24.57 -10.95 17.37
C GLN A 952 -24.29 -10.50 15.93
N HIS A 953 -24.62 -11.36 14.95
CA HIS A 953 -25.39 -11.04 13.74
C HIS A 953 -25.63 -12.31 12.92
#